data_AF-A0A2M9J568-F1
#
_entry.id   AF-A0A2M9J568-F1
#
_cell.length_a   1.000
_cell.length_b   1.000
_cell.length_c   1.000
_cell.angle_alpha   90.00
_cell.angle_beta   90.00
_cell.angle_gamma   90.00
#
_symmetry.space_group_name_H-M   'P 1'
#
loop_
_entity.id
_entity.type
_entity.pdbx_description
1 polymer ?
#
loop_
_entity_poly.entity_id
_entity_poly.type
_entity_poly.pdbx_seq_one_letter_code
_entity_poly.pdbx_strand_id
1 'polypeptide(L)'
;MRTSLRRGPQRRHGSTPATDIQGDEAVPSSAALTDQRDQWIEKICTGLAATADDQPALDAARLAVDPRNLNLLRALLILRIAILDSQGLSTTQVIELLAQHPDFSDPRPDEDQLASLVERVRRRMEYDGLTGSVLLFGLGLRAQDPEGTYDLLLGQWARQRCRTASPAQVANELRRHWGVETPDRASALMPSSLTPLETCSGTIWTRLEAEPDRRVRTAVAMAHNERGHEARSPWSERFPAASAAGHLWTLGTESAGCLAARDWLVEATRHPQLERALQPVMTSALAVVDEYLDTLTKAIECLSSSERAVLRSGTQQERFRDACIRTFLNHSLDLRGPGRGGSFLFDVQTAHGTCGPLPRWSIIVRTPQETEAAQAAVSEGVLPLGFERDPEHSSRLLLVCRKPRTESQGMCARFAFDMDNSAHACELLLLAQRAGVPIDLYAHAVNEYDEIESTPLGALYVPIGQELANLIREVAIDGLNRTLPGARDRNYDVDDEIEALAGALQRLPRSHVEHLCRGRDIVAWSQRGLEGGFTPLSADPPVALAAFATGTKKRQKPSGTGKTQPRTPLPPPLTTGFVYIQRNPAFPHMLKIGYTDQLSEDRAKELSGTSVPFPFDVLHRAHTSRPKDVERAVHRLLTAQRVAGDREFFQVSLETAVEAIRRCQEEVTGLTSWAPVPAIHRLRDNDRVVLPLRAGQVFALTAYPSLLSSSAEMLDIWQVHADGDVLEIVSTRHPGHVAGISDSDPGALEDPVPFLNRDSTARNGMIHGRERLVAGDRLVWLSDAEGPADARGAVFEVSSFCQVTYRTSTPRRGPLGIPLLLNDVDRTLPDTMTALVREVRSLKAPRSWAPRNPQEEDGWATAATDPQPAEFWLPQLAQRKGRRQGRAR
;
A
#
# COMPACT_ATOMS: atom_id res chain seq x y z
N MET A 1 29.84 -47.19 41.00
CA MET A 1 29.49 -48.60 40.70
C MET A 1 28.01 -48.63 40.36
N ARG A 2 27.64 -48.69 39.07
CA ARG A 2 27.15 -49.91 38.35
C ARG A 2 26.02 -50.58 39.14
N THR A 3 24.77 -50.59 38.67
CA THR A 3 24.19 -51.40 37.57
C THR A 3 22.71 -50.95 37.37
N SER A 4 21.96 -51.11 36.28
CA SER A 4 22.09 -51.76 34.97
C SER A 4 20.78 -51.59 34.17
N LEU A 5 20.91 -51.23 32.88
CA LEU A 5 20.26 -51.80 31.68
C LEU A 5 18.71 -51.88 31.57
N ARG A 6 18.13 -51.23 30.53
CA ARG A 6 17.79 -51.88 29.24
C ARG A 6 17.34 -50.86 28.17
N ARG A 7 17.74 -51.15 26.92
CA ARG A 7 17.51 -50.40 25.66
C ARG A 7 16.34 -50.97 24.85
N GLY A 8 15.74 -50.12 24.02
CA GLY A 8 15.36 -50.41 22.62
C GLY A 8 13.97 -49.88 22.20
N PRO A 9 13.72 -49.52 20.92
CA PRO A 9 14.63 -49.09 19.84
C PRO A 9 14.21 -47.76 19.16
N GLN A 10 15.14 -47.22 18.37
CA GLN A 10 15.05 -45.99 17.56
C GLN A 10 14.03 -46.09 16.41
N ARG A 11 13.28 -45.00 16.17
CA ARG A 11 12.81 -44.61 14.83
C ARG A 11 13.48 -43.30 14.43
N ARG A 12 14.08 -43.30 13.24
CA ARG A 12 14.73 -42.17 12.58
C ARG A 12 13.66 -41.21 12.03
N HIS A 13 13.73 -39.93 12.39
CA HIS A 13 13.28 -38.86 11.51
C HIS A 13 14.51 -38.11 11.04
N GLY A 14 14.73 -38.13 9.72
CA GLY A 14 15.76 -37.37 9.04
C GLY A 14 15.43 -35.89 9.16
N SER A 15 16.36 -35.15 9.75
CA SER A 15 16.47 -33.70 9.66
C SER A 15 16.80 -33.31 8.23
N THR A 16 15.89 -32.59 7.58
CA THR A 16 16.18 -31.77 6.39
C THR A 16 17.18 -30.67 6.77
N PRO A 17 18.20 -30.38 5.95
CA PRO A 17 19.19 -29.37 6.28
C PRO A 17 18.61 -27.97 6.09
N ALA A 18 18.83 -27.12 7.09
CA ALA A 18 18.66 -25.68 6.98
C ALA A 18 19.64 -25.16 5.92
N THR A 19 19.11 -24.61 4.83
CA THR A 19 19.88 -23.79 3.90
C THR A 19 20.11 -22.43 4.52
N ASP A 20 21.38 -22.11 4.78
CA ASP A 20 21.87 -20.76 5.02
C ASP A 20 21.37 -19.81 3.93
N ILE A 21 20.64 -18.77 4.33
CA ILE A 21 20.41 -17.58 3.51
C ILE A 21 21.36 -16.50 4.03
N GLN A 22 22.62 -16.61 3.62
CA GLN A 22 23.50 -15.46 3.42
C GLN A 22 23.51 -15.21 1.92
N GLY A 23 22.94 -14.09 1.50
CA GLY A 23 23.01 -13.60 0.13
C GLY A 23 22.83 -12.09 0.15
N ASP A 24 23.92 -11.39 -0.17
CA ASP A 24 23.91 -9.98 -0.57
C ASP A 24 22.71 -9.71 -1.50
N GLU A 25 21.93 -8.66 -1.22
CA GLU A 25 21.05 -8.06 -2.22
C GLU A 25 21.92 -7.37 -3.28
N ALA A 26 22.45 -8.19 -4.19
CA ALA A 26 22.90 -7.75 -5.48
C ALA A 26 21.69 -7.20 -6.25
N VAL A 27 21.83 -5.98 -6.78
CA VAL A 27 21.01 -5.45 -7.87
C VAL A 27 20.78 -6.59 -8.88
N PRO A 28 19.53 -6.91 -9.29
CA PRO A 28 19.29 -8.01 -10.21
C PRO A 28 20.15 -7.83 -11.45
N SER A 29 20.92 -8.87 -11.80
CA SER A 29 21.68 -8.89 -13.04
C SER A 29 20.75 -8.66 -14.22
N SER A 30 21.28 -8.09 -15.30
CA SER A 30 20.58 -7.71 -16.53
C SER A 30 20.02 -8.91 -17.30
N ALA A 31 19.05 -9.62 -16.73
CA ALA A 31 18.14 -10.44 -17.51
C ALA A 31 17.23 -9.50 -18.30
N ALA A 32 17.12 -9.73 -19.59
CA ALA A 32 16.26 -9.00 -20.50
C ALA A 32 14.80 -9.06 -19.96
N LEU A 33 14.05 -7.94 -19.92
CA LEU A 33 12.67 -7.92 -19.37
C LEU A 33 11.73 -8.96 -20.00
N THR A 34 11.94 -9.31 -21.26
CA THR A 34 11.31 -10.39 -22.01
C THR A 34 11.60 -11.75 -21.39
N ASP A 35 12.84 -12.01 -20.99
CA ASP A 35 13.20 -13.27 -20.32
C ASP A 35 12.53 -13.36 -18.94
N GLN A 36 12.49 -12.25 -18.20
CA GLN A 36 11.78 -12.18 -16.92
C GLN A 36 10.28 -12.44 -17.09
N ARG A 37 9.66 -11.87 -18.13
CA ARG A 37 8.25 -12.11 -18.48
C ARG A 37 7.99 -13.56 -18.85
N ASP A 38 8.82 -14.15 -19.71
CA ASP A 38 8.66 -15.53 -20.16
C ASP A 38 8.86 -16.52 -19.00
N GLN A 39 9.82 -16.26 -18.10
CA GLN A 39 9.99 -17.05 -16.86
C GLN A 39 8.78 -16.94 -15.93
N TRP A 40 8.20 -15.74 -15.79
CA TRP A 40 6.99 -15.54 -15.00
C TRP A 40 5.80 -16.32 -15.57
N ILE A 41 5.59 -16.26 -16.88
CA ILE A 41 4.54 -17.04 -17.57
C ILE A 41 4.78 -18.54 -17.41
N GLU A 42 6.01 -19.02 -17.56
CA GLU A 42 6.32 -20.44 -17.41
C GLU A 42 6.06 -20.94 -15.98
N LYS A 43 6.34 -20.12 -14.95
CA LYS A 43 5.98 -20.44 -13.55
C LYS A 43 4.47 -20.60 -13.37
N ILE A 44 3.67 -19.73 -13.98
CA ILE A 44 2.20 -19.82 -13.97
C ILE A 44 1.75 -21.12 -14.66
N CYS A 45 2.25 -21.38 -15.86
CA CYS A 45 1.91 -22.57 -16.64
C CYS A 45 2.28 -23.86 -15.89
N THR A 46 3.46 -23.91 -15.27
CA THR A 46 3.92 -25.06 -14.49
C THR A 46 3.02 -25.30 -13.28
N GLY A 47 2.69 -24.24 -12.52
CA GLY A 47 1.80 -24.36 -11.36
C GLY A 47 0.40 -24.84 -11.72
N LEU A 48 -0.16 -24.39 -12.85
CA LEU A 48 -1.45 -24.85 -13.35
C LEU A 48 -1.39 -26.27 -13.92
N ALA A 49 -0.34 -26.62 -14.66
CA ALA A 49 -0.16 -27.98 -15.18
C ALA A 49 -0.05 -29.01 -14.05
N ALA A 50 0.61 -28.65 -12.94
CA ALA A 50 0.76 -29.50 -11.76
C ALA A 50 -0.56 -29.98 -11.15
N THR A 51 -1.66 -29.26 -11.40
CA THR A 51 -3.00 -29.63 -10.93
C THR A 51 -3.53 -30.91 -11.60
N ALA A 52 -2.94 -31.31 -12.72
CA ALA A 52 -3.33 -32.45 -13.53
C ALA A 52 -2.15 -33.35 -13.95
N ASP A 53 -1.01 -33.31 -13.24
CA ASP A 53 0.24 -34.01 -13.60
C ASP A 53 0.11 -35.53 -13.82
N ASP A 54 -0.94 -36.16 -13.27
CA ASP A 54 -1.23 -37.60 -13.44
C ASP A 54 -2.45 -37.89 -14.35
N GLN A 55 -2.90 -36.94 -15.17
CA GLN A 55 -4.05 -37.15 -16.04
C GLN A 55 -3.64 -37.67 -17.42
N PRO A 56 -4.05 -38.90 -17.80
CA PRO A 56 -3.66 -39.51 -19.08
C PRO A 56 -4.06 -38.66 -20.30
N ALA A 57 -5.16 -37.90 -20.18
CA ALA A 57 -5.64 -37.02 -21.24
C ALA A 57 -4.65 -35.89 -21.60
N LEU A 58 -3.80 -35.47 -20.66
CA LEU A 58 -2.83 -34.38 -20.84
C LEU A 58 -1.39 -34.87 -21.03
N ASP A 59 -1.19 -36.16 -21.27
CA ASP A 59 0.13 -36.73 -21.57
C ASP A 59 0.74 -36.09 -22.82
N ALA A 60 2.05 -35.87 -22.80
CA ALA A 60 2.77 -35.25 -23.92
C ALA A 60 2.58 -36.02 -25.24
N ALA A 61 2.42 -37.35 -25.18
CA ALA A 61 2.19 -38.20 -26.35
C ALA A 61 0.81 -38.00 -27.01
N ARG A 62 -0.14 -37.39 -26.31
CA ARG A 62 -1.51 -37.14 -26.79
C ARG A 62 -1.75 -35.69 -27.21
N LEU A 63 -0.74 -34.83 -27.08
CA LEU A 63 -0.83 -33.41 -27.44
C LEU A 63 0.10 -33.11 -28.61
N ALA A 64 -0.45 -32.55 -29.68
CA ALA A 64 0.26 -32.20 -30.92
C ALA A 64 1.04 -30.87 -30.79
N VAL A 65 1.86 -30.72 -29.75
CA VAL A 65 2.52 -29.45 -29.41
C VAL A 65 4.04 -29.60 -29.28
N ASP A 66 4.78 -28.53 -29.59
CA ASP A 66 6.20 -28.44 -29.25
C ASP A 66 6.39 -28.69 -27.74
N PRO A 67 7.30 -29.59 -27.32
CA PRO A 67 7.59 -29.82 -25.90
C PRO A 67 7.83 -28.55 -25.09
N ARG A 68 8.38 -27.48 -25.70
CA ARG A 68 8.60 -26.19 -25.04
C ARG A 68 7.33 -25.44 -24.66
N ASN A 69 6.20 -25.75 -25.30
CA ASN A 69 4.90 -25.12 -25.06
C ASN A 69 3.89 -26.08 -24.38
N LEU A 70 4.35 -27.26 -23.97
CA LEU A 70 3.49 -28.28 -23.38
C LEU A 70 2.77 -27.78 -22.12
N ASN A 71 3.48 -27.10 -21.22
CA ASN A 71 2.90 -26.55 -20.00
C ASN A 71 1.88 -25.44 -20.28
N LEU A 72 2.16 -24.57 -21.25
CA LEU A 72 1.22 -23.52 -21.69
C LEU A 72 -0.08 -24.15 -22.20
N LEU A 73 0.01 -25.17 -23.05
CA LEU A 73 -1.16 -25.87 -23.58
C LEU A 73 -1.97 -26.56 -22.47
N ARG A 74 -1.29 -27.28 -21.57
CA ARG A 74 -1.93 -27.93 -20.41
C ARG A 74 -2.68 -26.92 -19.55
N ALA A 75 -2.02 -25.80 -19.21
CA ALA A 75 -2.61 -24.74 -18.40
C ALA A 75 -3.84 -24.12 -19.08
N LEU A 76 -3.79 -23.89 -20.40
CA LEU A 76 -4.93 -23.39 -21.17
C LEU A 76 -6.12 -24.35 -21.16
N LEU A 77 -5.89 -25.65 -21.37
CA LEU A 77 -6.96 -26.66 -21.33
C LEU A 77 -7.59 -26.75 -19.92
N ILE A 78 -6.77 -26.72 -18.87
CA ILE A 78 -7.24 -26.73 -17.47
C ILE A 78 -8.11 -25.51 -17.16
N LEU A 79 -7.64 -24.30 -17.52
CA LEU A 79 -8.41 -23.07 -17.34
C LEU A 79 -9.68 -23.05 -18.19
N ARG A 80 -9.64 -23.59 -19.41
CA ARG A 80 -10.83 -23.70 -20.26
C ARG A 80 -11.90 -24.57 -19.61
N ILE A 81 -11.52 -25.70 -19.00
CA ILE A 81 -12.43 -26.55 -18.24
C ILE A 81 -13.01 -25.77 -17.05
N ALA A 82 -12.16 -25.07 -16.27
CA ALA A 82 -12.62 -24.29 -15.12
C ALA A 82 -13.61 -23.18 -15.52
N ILE A 83 -13.38 -22.51 -16.64
CA ILE A 83 -14.28 -21.46 -17.16
C ILE A 83 -15.61 -22.06 -17.62
N LEU A 84 -15.58 -23.14 -18.40
CA LEU A 84 -16.82 -23.81 -18.85
C LEU A 84 -17.63 -24.34 -17.66
N ASP A 85 -16.95 -24.85 -16.65
CA ASP A 85 -17.61 -25.28 -15.41
C ASP A 85 -18.23 -24.10 -14.64
N SER A 86 -17.53 -22.97 -14.57
CA SER A 86 -18.04 -21.73 -13.95
C SER A 86 -19.27 -21.16 -14.68
N GLN A 87 -19.47 -21.55 -15.94
CA GLN A 87 -20.64 -21.20 -16.75
C GLN A 87 -21.79 -22.20 -16.58
N GLY A 88 -21.62 -23.24 -15.77
CA GLY A 88 -22.64 -24.24 -15.49
C GLY A 88 -22.78 -25.33 -16.55
N LEU A 89 -21.81 -25.51 -17.45
CA LEU A 89 -21.89 -26.59 -18.43
C LEU A 89 -21.76 -27.97 -17.76
N SER A 90 -22.52 -28.95 -18.27
CA SER A 90 -22.46 -30.33 -17.78
C SER A 90 -21.14 -31.01 -18.16
N THR A 91 -20.77 -32.08 -17.44
CA THR A 91 -19.55 -32.86 -17.77
C THR A 91 -19.56 -33.30 -19.23
N THR A 92 -20.70 -33.79 -19.72
CA THR A 92 -20.88 -34.26 -21.10
C THR A 92 -20.63 -33.14 -22.10
N GLN A 93 -21.19 -31.94 -21.88
CA GLN A 93 -20.97 -30.79 -22.76
C GLN A 93 -19.49 -30.37 -22.79
N VAL A 94 -18.81 -30.38 -21.63
CA VAL A 94 -17.39 -30.06 -21.56
C VAL A 94 -16.56 -31.11 -22.30
N ILE A 95 -16.86 -32.41 -22.13
CA ILE A 95 -16.19 -33.51 -22.84
C ILE A 95 -16.38 -33.37 -24.36
N GLU A 96 -17.60 -33.09 -24.83
CA GLU A 96 -17.88 -32.91 -26.26
C GLU A 96 -17.04 -31.77 -26.87
N LEU A 97 -16.89 -30.66 -26.15
CA LEU A 97 -16.06 -29.53 -26.56
C LEU A 97 -14.57 -29.88 -26.55
N LEU A 98 -14.09 -30.60 -25.54
CA LEU A 98 -12.69 -31.03 -25.43
C LEU A 98 -12.32 -32.08 -26.50
N ALA A 99 -13.19 -33.06 -26.76
CA ALA A 99 -12.95 -34.12 -27.74
C ALA A 99 -12.75 -33.57 -29.17
N GLN A 100 -13.37 -32.42 -29.46
CA GLN A 100 -13.25 -31.71 -30.74
C GLN A 100 -12.02 -30.79 -30.82
N HIS A 101 -11.25 -30.63 -29.73
CA HIS A 101 -10.10 -29.73 -29.70
C HIS A 101 -8.98 -30.21 -30.64
N PRO A 102 -8.38 -29.33 -31.46
CA PRO A 102 -7.42 -29.72 -32.50
C PRO A 102 -6.07 -30.19 -31.94
N ASP A 103 -5.71 -29.76 -30.73
CA ASP A 103 -4.40 -30.05 -30.16
C ASP A 103 -4.28 -31.48 -29.60
N PHE A 104 -5.35 -32.26 -29.57
CA PHE A 104 -5.28 -33.69 -29.26
C PHE A 104 -4.83 -34.50 -30.49
N SER A 105 -3.70 -35.18 -30.36
CA SER A 105 -3.14 -36.07 -31.38
C SER A 105 -3.65 -37.51 -31.23
N ASP A 106 -3.59 -38.27 -32.33
CA ASP A 106 -3.95 -39.69 -32.30
C ASP A 106 -2.89 -40.53 -31.54
N PRO A 107 -3.30 -41.47 -30.66
CA PRO A 107 -4.68 -41.76 -30.27
C PRO A 107 -5.24 -40.69 -29.32
N ARG A 108 -6.37 -40.10 -29.71
CA ARG A 108 -7.08 -39.09 -28.90
C ARG A 108 -7.50 -39.68 -27.54
N PRO A 109 -7.63 -38.84 -26.50
CA PRO A 109 -8.19 -39.27 -25.22
C PRO A 109 -9.60 -39.83 -25.42
N ASP A 110 -9.91 -40.92 -24.71
CA ASP A 110 -11.27 -41.46 -24.66
C ASP A 110 -12.17 -40.65 -23.71
N GLU A 111 -13.47 -40.93 -23.74
CA GLU A 111 -14.48 -40.24 -22.93
C GLU A 111 -14.22 -40.38 -21.42
N ASP A 112 -13.73 -41.54 -20.97
CA ASP A 112 -13.42 -41.79 -19.55
C ASP A 112 -12.20 -40.96 -19.09
N GLN A 113 -11.18 -40.84 -19.93
CA GLN A 113 -10.00 -40.02 -19.67
C GLN A 113 -10.36 -38.52 -19.60
N LEU A 114 -11.23 -38.06 -20.50
CA LEU A 114 -11.72 -36.67 -20.47
C LEU A 114 -12.63 -36.42 -19.26
N ALA A 115 -13.51 -37.36 -18.91
CA ALA A 115 -14.33 -37.29 -17.72
C ALA A 115 -13.49 -37.20 -16.44
N SER A 116 -12.44 -38.04 -16.32
CA SER A 116 -11.48 -37.99 -15.20
C SER A 116 -10.79 -36.63 -15.10
N LEU A 117 -10.38 -36.05 -16.23
CA LEU A 117 -9.74 -34.73 -16.26
C LEU A 117 -10.71 -33.64 -15.80
N VAL A 118 -11.93 -33.61 -16.32
CA VAL A 118 -12.96 -32.62 -15.96
C VAL A 118 -13.27 -32.70 -14.46
N GLU A 119 -13.48 -33.91 -13.95
CA GLU A 119 -13.72 -34.16 -12.53
C GLU A 119 -12.55 -33.71 -11.66
N ARG A 120 -11.30 -33.96 -12.09
CA ARG A 120 -10.12 -33.49 -11.37
C ARG A 120 -10.04 -31.97 -11.33
N VAL A 121 -10.24 -31.29 -12.46
CA VAL A 121 -10.18 -29.83 -12.51
C VAL A 121 -11.28 -29.21 -11.64
N ARG A 122 -12.52 -29.69 -11.72
CA ARG A 122 -13.63 -29.26 -10.86
C ARG A 122 -13.29 -29.40 -9.39
N ARG A 123 -12.85 -30.59 -9.00
CA ARG A 123 -12.45 -30.90 -7.64
C ARG A 123 -11.35 -29.95 -7.14
N ARG A 124 -10.34 -29.68 -7.95
CA ARG A 124 -9.26 -28.74 -7.59
C ARG A 124 -9.79 -27.30 -7.49
N MET A 125 -10.65 -26.89 -8.41
CA MET A 125 -11.32 -25.58 -8.34
C MET A 125 -12.10 -25.42 -7.02
N GLU A 126 -12.83 -26.46 -6.61
CA GLU A 126 -13.63 -26.51 -5.40
C GLU A 126 -12.83 -26.47 -4.10
N TYR A 127 -11.69 -27.17 -4.06
CA TYR A 127 -10.88 -27.30 -2.85
C TYR A 127 -9.93 -26.12 -2.65
N ASP A 128 -9.26 -25.67 -3.71
CA ASP A 128 -8.13 -24.76 -3.56
C ASP A 128 -7.95 -23.73 -4.69
N GLY A 129 -8.99 -23.53 -5.51
CA GLY A 129 -8.92 -22.59 -6.63
C GLY A 129 -7.91 -23.01 -7.70
N LEU A 130 -7.79 -24.33 -7.95
CA LEU A 130 -6.86 -25.04 -8.85
C LEU A 130 -5.49 -25.35 -8.22
N THR A 131 -4.81 -24.35 -7.66
CA THR A 131 -3.36 -24.43 -7.37
C THR A 131 -2.95 -24.46 -5.89
N GLY A 132 -3.89 -24.54 -4.95
CA GLY A 132 -3.54 -24.73 -3.52
C GLY A 132 -3.63 -23.48 -2.66
N SER A 133 -4.08 -22.36 -3.20
CA SER A 133 -4.15 -21.08 -2.49
C SER A 133 -5.12 -20.18 -3.22
N VAL A 134 -5.87 -19.35 -2.48
CA VAL A 134 -6.80 -18.28 -2.93
C VAL A 134 -6.16 -17.31 -3.94
N LEU A 135 -4.88 -17.51 -4.18
CA LEU A 135 -3.97 -16.64 -4.86
C LEU A 135 -2.85 -17.50 -5.48
N LEU A 136 -2.42 -17.20 -6.69
CA LEU A 136 -1.11 -17.63 -7.16
C LEU A 136 -0.02 -16.76 -6.49
N PHE A 137 -0.02 -16.61 -5.16
CA PHE A 137 0.66 -15.56 -4.38
C PHE A 137 2.17 -15.74 -4.21
N GLY A 138 2.83 -15.78 -5.35
CA GLY A 138 4.04 -14.99 -5.57
C GLY A 138 4.03 -14.30 -6.94
N LEU A 139 3.06 -14.65 -7.80
CA LEU A 139 3.01 -14.33 -9.23
C LEU A 139 2.03 -13.19 -9.54
N GLY A 140 1.20 -12.72 -8.60
CA GLY A 140 0.34 -11.54 -8.79
C GLY A 140 -0.99 -11.78 -9.52
N LEU A 141 -1.39 -13.05 -9.69
CA LEU A 141 -2.68 -13.45 -10.26
C LEU A 141 -3.69 -13.85 -9.17
N ARG A 142 -4.99 -13.67 -9.48
CA ARG A 142 -6.12 -13.79 -8.56
C ARG A 142 -6.92 -15.07 -8.84
N ALA A 143 -7.14 -15.93 -7.85
CA ALA A 143 -7.84 -17.21 -8.08
C ALA A 143 -9.34 -17.03 -8.41
N GLN A 144 -9.95 -15.92 -7.99
CA GLN A 144 -11.32 -15.56 -8.33
C GLN A 144 -11.52 -15.06 -9.78
N ASP A 145 -10.43 -14.92 -10.54
CA ASP A 145 -10.43 -14.43 -11.93
C ASP A 145 -9.72 -15.42 -12.89
N PRO A 146 -10.29 -16.64 -13.07
CA PRO A 146 -9.73 -17.61 -14.01
C PRO A 146 -9.78 -17.11 -15.47
N GLU A 147 -10.76 -16.27 -15.83
CA GLU A 147 -10.86 -15.65 -17.16
C GLU A 147 -9.70 -14.69 -17.43
N GLY A 148 -9.35 -13.82 -16.48
CA GLY A 148 -8.20 -12.92 -16.63
C GLY A 148 -6.87 -13.67 -16.75
N THR A 149 -6.74 -14.80 -16.04
CA THR A 149 -5.57 -15.69 -16.16
C THR A 149 -5.55 -16.42 -17.51
N TYR A 150 -6.71 -16.88 -17.98
CA TYR A 150 -6.85 -17.51 -19.28
C TYR A 150 -6.54 -16.54 -20.43
N ASP A 151 -7.02 -15.30 -20.34
CA ASP A 151 -6.73 -14.25 -21.32
C ASP A 151 -5.23 -13.90 -21.36
N LEU A 152 -4.54 -13.90 -20.21
CA LEU A 152 -3.08 -13.73 -20.16
C LEU A 152 -2.35 -14.84 -20.94
N LEU A 153 -2.69 -16.10 -20.68
CA LEU A 153 -2.05 -17.25 -21.32
C LEU A 153 -2.43 -17.36 -22.81
N LEU A 154 -3.67 -17.03 -23.17
CA LEU A 154 -4.09 -16.95 -24.57
C LEU A 154 -3.35 -15.85 -25.32
N GLY A 155 -3.09 -14.71 -24.68
CA GLY A 155 -2.26 -13.65 -25.25
C GLY A 155 -0.83 -14.13 -25.52
N GLN A 156 -0.23 -14.91 -24.62
CA GLN A 156 1.08 -15.52 -24.85
C GLN A 156 1.03 -16.54 -26.00
N TRP A 157 0.02 -17.41 -26.01
CA TRP A 157 -0.18 -18.39 -27.09
C TRP A 157 -0.34 -17.68 -28.45
N ALA A 158 -1.17 -16.64 -28.53
CA ALA A 158 -1.39 -15.86 -29.74
C ALA A 158 -0.08 -15.18 -30.21
N ARG A 159 0.71 -14.63 -29.28
CA ARG A 159 2.03 -14.04 -29.57
C ARG A 159 3.00 -15.06 -30.17
N GLN A 160 3.05 -16.29 -29.64
CA GLN A 160 3.87 -17.36 -30.19
C GLN A 160 3.36 -17.81 -31.56
N ARG A 161 2.04 -17.94 -31.72
CA ARG A 161 1.39 -18.37 -32.96
C ARG A 161 1.56 -17.35 -34.11
N CYS A 162 1.56 -16.06 -33.81
CA CYS A 162 1.83 -14.99 -34.77
C CYS A 162 3.23 -15.05 -35.41
N ARG A 163 4.18 -15.81 -34.84
CA ARG A 163 5.50 -16.03 -35.46
C ARG A 163 5.44 -16.96 -36.68
N THR A 164 4.40 -17.78 -36.78
CA THR A 164 4.25 -18.83 -37.82
C THR A 164 2.93 -18.75 -38.60
N ALA A 165 1.98 -17.92 -38.16
CA ALA A 165 0.69 -17.70 -38.83
C ALA A 165 0.31 -16.22 -38.89
N SER A 166 -0.53 -15.88 -39.87
CA SER A 166 -1.07 -14.52 -40.01
C SER A 166 -2.05 -14.17 -38.88
N PRO A 167 -2.18 -12.89 -38.48
CA PRO A 167 -3.13 -12.47 -37.43
C PRO A 167 -4.57 -12.93 -37.68
N ALA A 168 -5.03 -12.96 -38.93
CA ALA A 168 -6.38 -13.43 -39.28
C ALA A 168 -6.55 -14.94 -39.02
N GLN A 169 -5.51 -15.75 -39.27
CA GLN A 169 -5.52 -17.17 -38.93
C GLN A 169 -5.56 -17.35 -37.42
N VAL A 170 -4.72 -16.63 -36.66
CA VAL A 170 -4.69 -16.70 -35.20
C VAL A 170 -6.03 -16.29 -34.58
N ALA A 171 -6.63 -15.19 -35.03
CA ALA A 171 -7.95 -14.77 -34.55
C ALA A 171 -9.04 -15.82 -34.83
N ASN A 172 -8.99 -16.50 -35.98
CA ASN A 172 -9.92 -17.57 -36.28
C ASN A 172 -9.66 -18.83 -35.43
N GLU A 173 -8.40 -19.16 -35.12
CA GLU A 173 -8.03 -20.24 -34.21
C GLU A 173 -8.50 -19.94 -32.78
N LEU A 174 -8.30 -18.72 -32.26
CA LEU A 174 -8.83 -18.26 -30.97
C LEU A 174 -10.35 -18.45 -30.86
N ARG A 175 -11.08 -18.11 -31.92
CA ARG A 175 -12.53 -18.27 -31.96
C ARG A 175 -12.97 -19.73 -32.02
N ARG A 176 -12.35 -20.53 -32.90
CA ARG A 176 -12.78 -21.91 -33.18
C ARG A 176 -12.34 -22.91 -32.11
N HIS A 177 -11.19 -22.68 -31.47
CA HIS A 177 -10.56 -23.68 -30.60
C HIS A 177 -10.55 -23.24 -29.14
N TRP A 178 -10.33 -21.94 -28.90
CA TRP A 178 -10.19 -21.39 -27.54
C TRP A 178 -11.44 -20.72 -26.99
N GLY A 179 -12.55 -20.75 -27.73
CA GLY A 179 -13.84 -20.23 -27.28
C GLY A 179 -13.89 -18.71 -27.09
N VAL A 180 -13.12 -17.97 -27.89
CA VAL A 180 -13.16 -16.50 -27.92
C VAL A 180 -14.29 -16.07 -28.87
N GLU A 181 -15.48 -15.86 -28.32
CA GLU A 181 -16.72 -15.70 -29.10
C GLU A 181 -16.82 -14.36 -29.84
N THR A 182 -16.29 -13.28 -29.26
CA THR A 182 -16.43 -11.93 -29.82
C THR A 182 -15.18 -11.48 -30.59
N PRO A 183 -15.34 -10.82 -31.75
CA PRO A 183 -14.21 -10.27 -32.51
C PRO A 183 -13.37 -9.29 -31.69
N ASP A 184 -14.02 -8.44 -30.90
CA ASP A 184 -13.34 -7.43 -30.08
C ASP A 184 -12.43 -8.08 -29.03
N ARG A 185 -12.88 -9.19 -28.42
CA ARG A 185 -12.06 -9.95 -27.46
C ARG A 185 -10.89 -10.64 -28.15
N ALA A 186 -11.11 -11.21 -29.33
CA ALA A 186 -10.03 -11.80 -30.13
C ALA A 186 -8.98 -10.74 -30.50
N SER A 187 -9.41 -9.54 -30.90
CA SER A 187 -8.52 -8.41 -31.17
C SER A 187 -7.75 -7.95 -29.94
N ALA A 188 -8.37 -7.95 -28.76
CA ALA A 188 -7.71 -7.58 -27.49
C ALA A 188 -6.63 -8.58 -27.04
N LEU A 189 -6.74 -9.86 -27.46
CA LEU A 189 -5.76 -10.91 -27.18
C LEU A 189 -4.59 -10.92 -28.16
N MET A 190 -4.70 -10.22 -29.30
CA MET A 190 -3.60 -10.14 -30.25
C MET A 190 -2.47 -9.25 -29.71
N PRO A 191 -1.19 -9.61 -29.94
CA PRO A 191 -0.08 -8.79 -29.50
C PRO A 191 -0.07 -7.46 -30.27
N SER A 192 -0.05 -6.34 -29.55
CA SER A 192 0.06 -5.01 -30.16
C SER A 192 1.42 -4.78 -30.82
N SER A 193 2.46 -5.49 -30.36
CA SER A 193 3.79 -5.52 -30.98
C SER A 193 4.52 -6.82 -30.65
N LEU A 194 5.32 -7.32 -31.60
CA LEU A 194 6.20 -8.47 -31.42
C LEU A 194 7.62 -8.09 -31.01
N THR A 195 7.91 -6.78 -30.94
CA THR A 195 9.22 -6.27 -30.53
C THR A 195 9.55 -6.73 -29.10
N PRO A 196 10.81 -7.11 -28.81
CA PRO A 196 11.26 -7.43 -27.46
C PRO A 196 11.08 -6.23 -26.51
N LEU A 197 10.68 -6.48 -25.26
CA LEU A 197 10.43 -5.43 -24.26
C LEU A 197 11.66 -4.54 -24.03
N GLU A 198 12.86 -5.09 -24.18
CA GLU A 198 14.16 -4.41 -24.01
C GLU A 198 14.37 -3.27 -24.99
N THR A 199 13.82 -3.42 -26.20
CA THR A 199 13.90 -2.39 -27.24
C THR A 199 13.14 -1.14 -26.80
N CYS A 200 12.24 -1.28 -25.83
CA CYS A 200 11.40 -0.24 -25.28
C CYS A 200 11.72 0.04 -23.79
N SER A 201 12.79 -0.51 -23.21
CA SER A 201 13.05 -0.44 -21.75
C SER A 201 14.51 -0.19 -21.36
N GLY A 202 15.17 0.80 -21.98
CA GLY A 202 16.39 1.37 -21.39
C GLY A 202 16.09 2.03 -20.04
N THR A 203 17.10 2.42 -19.25
CA THR A 203 16.87 3.23 -18.03
C THR A 203 16.89 4.72 -18.36
N ILE A 204 16.25 5.55 -17.54
CA ILE A 204 16.40 7.01 -17.62
C ILE A 204 17.89 7.41 -17.58
N TRP A 205 18.73 6.67 -16.84
CA TRP A 205 20.15 6.92 -16.68
C TRP A 205 20.93 6.74 -17.98
N THR A 206 20.62 5.71 -18.77
CA THR A 206 21.24 5.50 -20.09
C THR A 206 20.95 6.67 -21.04
N ARG A 207 19.76 7.28 -20.94
CA ARG A 207 19.44 8.50 -21.71
C ARG A 207 20.19 9.71 -21.19
N LEU A 208 20.36 9.82 -19.87
CA LEU A 208 21.13 10.91 -19.26
C LEU A 208 22.63 10.81 -19.58
N GLU A 209 23.19 9.62 -19.76
CA GLU A 209 24.57 9.47 -20.22
C GLU A 209 24.79 10.05 -21.62
N ALA A 210 23.77 9.99 -22.49
CA ALA A 210 23.80 10.54 -23.84
C ALA A 210 23.46 12.05 -23.91
N GLU A 211 22.95 12.66 -22.84
CA GLU A 211 22.56 14.07 -22.82
C GLU A 211 23.78 15.01 -22.68
N PRO A 212 24.07 15.86 -23.69
CA PRO A 212 25.24 16.73 -23.67
C PRO A 212 25.15 17.88 -22.66
N ASP A 213 23.98 18.46 -22.38
CA ASP A 213 23.85 19.58 -21.44
C ASP A 213 23.86 19.07 -19.99
N ARG A 214 24.93 19.40 -19.26
CA ARG A 214 25.08 19.05 -17.83
C ARG A 214 23.94 19.56 -16.96
N ARG A 215 23.38 20.73 -17.25
CA ARG A 215 22.28 21.33 -16.46
C ARG A 215 20.99 20.57 -16.65
N VAL A 216 20.72 20.10 -17.88
CA VAL A 216 19.57 19.23 -18.19
C VAL A 216 19.73 17.89 -17.46
N ARG A 217 20.92 17.28 -17.49
CA ARG A 217 21.21 16.06 -16.74
C ARG A 217 20.95 16.21 -15.24
N THR A 218 21.46 17.29 -14.64
CA THR A 218 21.25 17.57 -13.22
C THR A 218 19.76 17.77 -12.90
N ALA A 219 19.03 18.53 -13.71
CA ALA A 219 17.60 18.76 -13.50
C ALA A 219 16.77 17.47 -13.55
N VAL A 220 17.02 16.59 -14.54
CA VAL A 220 16.34 15.29 -14.63
C VAL A 220 16.74 14.36 -13.48
N ALA A 221 18.03 14.29 -13.15
CA ALA A 221 18.51 13.45 -12.05
C ALA A 221 17.91 13.87 -10.70
N MET A 222 17.80 15.17 -10.43
CA MET A 222 17.13 15.70 -9.24
C MET A 222 15.64 15.35 -9.23
N ALA A 223 14.93 15.61 -10.33
CA ALA A 223 13.51 15.27 -10.45
C ALA A 223 13.25 13.77 -10.20
N HIS A 224 14.08 12.90 -10.78
CA HIS A 224 13.96 11.45 -10.67
C HIS A 224 14.39 10.90 -9.29
N ASN A 225 15.43 11.47 -8.67
CA ASN A 225 15.91 11.01 -7.37
C ASN A 225 15.06 11.50 -6.21
N GLU A 226 14.60 12.75 -6.23
CA GLU A 226 13.77 13.27 -5.15
C GLU A 226 12.32 12.78 -5.28
N ARG A 227 11.68 13.08 -6.42
CA ARG A 227 10.24 12.82 -6.60
C ARG A 227 9.97 11.43 -7.13
N GLY A 228 10.86 10.95 -8.00
CA GLY A 228 10.77 9.58 -8.44
C GLY A 228 11.00 8.59 -7.30
N HIS A 229 11.82 8.89 -6.28
CA HIS A 229 11.93 8.03 -5.09
C HIS A 229 10.68 8.10 -4.21
N GLU A 230 10.16 9.30 -3.92
CA GLU A 230 8.91 9.49 -3.15
C GLU A 230 7.72 8.72 -3.75
N ALA A 231 7.66 8.60 -5.08
CA ALA A 231 6.62 7.84 -5.78
C ALA A 231 6.89 6.33 -5.89
N ARG A 232 8.16 5.92 -6.03
CA ARG A 232 8.55 4.50 -6.17
C ARG A 232 8.30 3.69 -4.91
N SER A 233 8.69 4.19 -3.72
CA SER A 233 8.54 3.43 -2.46
C SER A 233 7.09 2.96 -2.21
N PRO A 234 6.08 3.85 -2.17
CA PRO A 234 4.70 3.43 -1.94
C PRO A 234 4.07 2.68 -3.11
N TRP A 235 4.65 2.72 -4.31
CA TRP A 235 4.22 1.87 -5.43
C TRP A 235 4.77 0.45 -5.28
N SER A 236 6.09 0.33 -5.02
CA SER A 236 6.80 -0.94 -4.85
C SER A 236 6.28 -1.75 -3.67
N GLU A 237 6.04 -1.09 -2.52
CA GLU A 237 5.47 -1.73 -1.33
C GLU A 237 4.12 -2.39 -1.62
N ARG A 238 3.37 -1.89 -2.61
CA ARG A 238 2.00 -2.35 -2.90
C ARG A 238 1.94 -3.29 -4.11
N PHE A 239 3.09 -3.67 -4.65
CA PHE A 239 3.16 -4.48 -5.86
C PHE A 239 3.01 -5.98 -5.52
N PRO A 240 2.00 -6.68 -6.05
CA PRO A 240 1.54 -8.00 -5.57
C PRO A 240 2.50 -9.19 -5.84
N ALA A 241 3.61 -8.95 -6.54
CA ALA A 241 4.45 -10.03 -7.07
C ALA A 241 5.91 -9.62 -7.22
N ALA A 242 6.43 -8.78 -6.30
CA ALA A 242 7.73 -8.13 -6.47
C ALA A 242 8.88 -9.12 -6.71
N SER A 243 8.79 -10.31 -6.12
CA SER A 243 9.79 -11.37 -6.23
C SER A 243 9.63 -12.29 -7.45
N ALA A 244 8.49 -12.27 -8.16
CA ALA A 244 8.26 -13.18 -9.29
C ALA A 244 7.91 -12.52 -10.62
N ALA A 245 7.28 -11.34 -10.62
CA ALA A 245 6.96 -10.56 -11.82
C ALA A 245 7.94 -9.38 -11.99
N GLY A 246 9.23 -9.69 -12.05
CA GLY A 246 10.31 -8.68 -12.06
C GLY A 246 10.21 -7.67 -13.21
N HIS A 247 9.69 -8.09 -14.37
CA HIS A 247 9.50 -7.19 -15.51
C HIS A 247 8.43 -6.13 -15.24
N LEU A 248 7.30 -6.53 -14.66
CA LEU A 248 6.22 -5.61 -14.29
C LEU A 248 6.64 -4.71 -13.13
N TRP A 249 7.36 -5.26 -12.13
CA TRP A 249 7.92 -4.46 -11.05
C TRP A 249 8.86 -3.37 -11.59
N THR A 250 9.76 -3.73 -12.52
CA THR A 250 10.69 -2.78 -13.15
C THR A 250 9.96 -1.71 -13.96
N LEU A 251 9.05 -2.11 -14.86
CA LEU A 251 8.29 -1.16 -15.67
C LEU A 251 7.43 -0.21 -14.82
N GLY A 252 6.81 -0.73 -13.77
CA GLY A 252 5.93 0.07 -12.92
C GLY A 252 6.69 1.00 -11.97
N THR A 253 7.83 0.57 -11.41
CA THR A 253 8.69 1.45 -10.61
C THR A 253 9.27 2.59 -11.45
N GLU A 254 9.80 2.30 -12.65
CA GLU A 254 10.31 3.32 -13.56
C GLU A 254 9.19 4.27 -14.02
N SER A 255 8.00 3.74 -14.33
CA SER A 255 6.84 4.57 -14.70
C SER A 255 6.38 5.47 -13.56
N ALA A 256 6.23 4.95 -12.35
CA ALA A 256 5.84 5.73 -11.18
C ALA A 256 6.89 6.82 -10.88
N GLY A 257 8.17 6.48 -10.99
CA GLY A 257 9.28 7.40 -10.77
C GLY A 257 9.30 8.54 -11.79
N CYS A 258 9.17 8.21 -13.07
CA CYS A 258 9.22 9.17 -14.17
C CYS A 258 7.96 10.04 -14.26
N LEU A 259 6.78 9.52 -13.96
CA LEU A 259 5.55 10.32 -13.89
C LEU A 259 5.65 11.40 -12.80
N ALA A 260 6.16 11.04 -11.62
CA ALA A 260 6.37 12.01 -10.55
C ALA A 260 7.46 13.05 -10.90
N ALA A 261 8.53 12.62 -11.58
CA ALA A 261 9.56 13.53 -12.09
C ALA A 261 8.99 14.51 -13.14
N ARG A 262 8.16 14.02 -14.06
CA ARG A 262 7.46 14.81 -15.06
C ARG A 262 6.54 15.84 -14.43
N ASP A 263 5.66 15.43 -13.51
CA ASP A 263 4.72 16.33 -12.85
C ASP A 263 5.46 17.46 -12.11
N TRP A 264 6.60 17.14 -11.51
CA TRP A 264 7.47 18.13 -10.91
C TRP A 264 8.09 19.10 -11.94
N LEU A 265 8.61 18.61 -13.06
CA LEU A 265 9.17 19.45 -14.13
C LEU A 265 8.09 20.33 -14.80
N VAL A 266 6.87 19.82 -14.96
CA VAL A 266 5.71 20.59 -15.45
C VAL A 266 5.38 21.73 -14.49
N GLU A 267 5.38 21.46 -13.19
CA GLU A 267 5.17 22.51 -12.18
C GLU A 267 6.31 23.54 -12.21
N ALA A 268 7.56 23.08 -12.29
CA ALA A 268 8.73 23.95 -12.34
C ALA A 268 8.74 24.87 -13.56
N THR A 269 8.37 24.36 -14.75
CA THR A 269 8.32 25.16 -15.99
C THR A 269 7.21 26.20 -16.01
N ARG A 270 6.13 26.01 -15.24
CA ARG A 270 4.97 26.93 -15.18
C ARG A 270 5.13 28.05 -14.18
N HIS A 271 6.21 28.03 -13.41
CA HIS A 271 6.28 28.87 -12.26
C HIS A 271 6.74 30.31 -12.55
N PRO A 272 6.03 31.33 -12.02
CA PRO A 272 6.34 32.74 -12.26
C PRO A 272 7.75 33.24 -11.90
N GLN A 273 8.44 32.65 -10.92
CA GLN A 273 9.80 33.06 -10.52
C GLN A 273 10.91 32.24 -11.19
N LEU A 274 10.59 31.38 -12.18
CA LEU A 274 11.64 30.66 -12.93
C LEU A 274 12.49 31.70 -13.67
N GLU A 275 13.79 31.75 -13.37
CA GLU A 275 14.70 32.62 -14.12
C GLU A 275 14.58 32.30 -15.61
N ARG A 276 14.43 33.35 -16.46
CA ARG A 276 14.31 33.15 -17.92
C ARG A 276 15.48 32.35 -18.51
N ALA A 277 16.65 32.39 -17.87
CA ALA A 277 17.84 31.64 -18.28
C ALA A 277 17.71 30.12 -18.03
N LEU A 278 16.88 29.70 -17.07
CA LEU A 278 16.65 28.29 -16.72
C LEU A 278 15.42 27.70 -17.43
N GLN A 279 14.53 28.53 -17.97
CA GLN A 279 13.36 28.08 -18.75
C GLN A 279 13.72 27.06 -19.85
N PRO A 280 14.77 27.28 -20.68
CA PRO A 280 15.13 26.31 -21.72
C PRO A 280 15.64 25.00 -21.12
N VAL A 281 16.39 25.05 -20.02
CA VAL A 281 16.92 23.86 -19.34
C VAL A 281 15.80 23.00 -18.77
N MET A 282 14.82 23.61 -18.08
CA MET A 282 13.68 22.89 -17.52
C MET A 282 12.76 22.32 -18.61
N THR A 283 12.58 23.06 -19.71
CA THR A 283 11.82 22.59 -20.87
C THR A 283 12.51 21.38 -21.54
N SER A 284 13.83 21.44 -21.73
CA SER A 284 14.62 20.32 -22.25
C SER A 284 14.63 19.12 -21.30
N ALA A 285 14.74 19.35 -19.98
CA ALA A 285 14.66 18.29 -18.98
C ALA A 285 13.29 17.59 -19.00
N LEU A 286 12.20 18.36 -19.10
CA LEU A 286 10.86 17.82 -19.27
C LEU A 286 10.76 16.97 -20.54
N ALA A 287 11.32 17.45 -21.66
CA ALA A 287 11.31 16.71 -22.92
C ALA A 287 12.05 15.36 -22.82
N VAL A 288 13.20 15.30 -22.12
CA VAL A 288 13.94 14.05 -21.88
C VAL A 288 13.09 13.05 -21.09
N VAL A 289 12.41 13.50 -20.04
CA VAL A 289 11.53 12.65 -19.23
C VAL A 289 10.28 12.21 -20.02
N ASP A 290 9.65 13.12 -20.76
CA ASP A 290 8.48 12.81 -21.60
C ASP A 290 8.83 11.79 -22.70
N GLU A 291 10.00 11.93 -23.35
CA GLU A 291 10.45 10.98 -24.37
C GLU A 291 10.74 9.59 -23.79
N TYR A 292 11.25 9.54 -22.56
CA TYR A 292 11.43 8.28 -21.85
C TYR A 292 10.09 7.66 -21.42
N LEU A 293 9.16 8.47 -20.91
CA LEU A 293 7.80 8.03 -20.58
C LEU A 293 7.04 7.51 -21.80
N ASP A 294 7.21 8.11 -22.98
CA ASP A 294 6.66 7.59 -24.25
C ASP A 294 7.24 6.21 -24.58
N THR A 295 8.53 6.00 -24.30
CA THR A 295 9.19 4.70 -24.49
C THR A 295 8.66 3.64 -23.51
N LEU A 296 8.50 4.00 -22.23
CA LEU A 296 7.86 3.16 -21.22
C LEU A 296 6.40 2.86 -21.58
N THR A 297 5.67 3.83 -22.11
CA THR A 297 4.27 3.67 -22.55
C THR A 297 4.18 2.65 -23.67
N LYS A 298 5.04 2.76 -24.69
CA LYS A 298 5.14 1.75 -25.77
C LYS A 298 5.52 0.36 -25.26
N ALA A 299 6.39 0.27 -24.25
CA ALA A 299 6.71 -1.01 -23.60
C ALA A 299 5.48 -1.60 -22.89
N ILE A 300 4.74 -0.78 -22.14
CA ILE A 300 3.53 -1.18 -21.42
C ILE A 300 2.41 -1.57 -22.39
N GLU A 301 2.29 -0.91 -23.53
CA GLU A 301 1.35 -1.25 -24.61
C GLU A 301 1.64 -2.62 -25.24
N CYS A 302 2.89 -3.12 -25.16
CA CYS A 302 3.23 -4.49 -25.57
C CYS A 302 2.68 -5.56 -24.62
N LEU A 303 2.21 -5.19 -23.42
CA LEU A 303 1.72 -6.10 -22.40
C LEU A 303 0.22 -6.40 -22.56
N SER A 304 -0.20 -7.58 -22.10
CA SER A 304 -1.61 -7.97 -22.07
C SER A 304 -2.44 -7.05 -21.15
N SER A 305 -3.76 -7.06 -21.32
CA SER A 305 -4.69 -6.34 -20.42
C SER A 305 -4.52 -6.78 -18.96
N SER A 306 -4.32 -8.08 -18.72
CA SER A 306 -4.07 -8.66 -17.40
C SER A 306 -2.77 -8.14 -16.78
N GLU A 307 -1.67 -8.10 -17.54
CA GLU A 307 -0.40 -7.52 -17.09
C GLU A 307 -0.52 -6.03 -16.78
N ARG A 308 -1.18 -5.26 -17.66
CA ARG A 308 -1.44 -3.83 -17.42
C ARG A 308 -2.32 -3.60 -16.20
N ALA A 309 -3.24 -4.52 -15.89
CA ALA A 309 -4.06 -4.44 -14.69
C ALA A 309 -3.21 -4.54 -13.41
N VAL A 310 -2.15 -5.36 -13.42
CA VAL A 310 -1.19 -5.47 -12.30
C VAL A 310 -0.39 -4.18 -12.10
N LEU A 311 -0.04 -3.46 -13.17
CA LEU A 311 0.70 -2.20 -13.10
C LEU A 311 -0.10 -1.02 -12.54
N ARG A 312 -1.44 -1.10 -12.53
CA ARG A 312 -2.29 0.01 -12.09
C ARG A 312 -2.22 0.20 -10.58
N SER A 313 -2.02 1.44 -10.17
CA SER A 313 -2.25 1.84 -8.78
C SER A 313 -3.75 1.84 -8.50
N GLY A 314 -4.27 0.74 -7.95
CA GLY A 314 -5.67 0.66 -7.53
C GLY A 314 -6.02 1.74 -6.50
N THR A 315 -7.26 2.23 -6.54
CA THR A 315 -7.80 3.16 -5.54
C THR A 315 -7.89 2.51 -4.16
N GLN A 316 -7.96 3.31 -3.09
CA GLN A 316 -8.14 2.79 -1.72
C GLN A 316 -9.39 1.90 -1.60
N GLN A 317 -10.47 2.23 -2.31
CA GLN A 317 -11.71 1.45 -2.32
C GLN A 317 -11.53 0.09 -3.03
N GLU A 318 -10.79 0.06 -4.15
CA GLU A 318 -10.48 -1.20 -4.85
C GLU A 318 -9.58 -2.10 -3.99
N ARG A 319 -8.59 -1.53 -3.29
CA ARG A 319 -7.73 -2.30 -2.37
C ARG A 319 -8.53 -2.88 -1.21
N PHE A 320 -9.40 -2.08 -0.59
CA PHE A 320 -10.29 -2.56 0.46
C PHE A 320 -11.19 -3.70 -0.04
N ARG A 321 -11.81 -3.55 -1.23
CA ARG A 321 -12.62 -4.59 -1.87
C ARG A 321 -11.81 -5.87 -2.09
N ASP A 322 -10.62 -5.75 -2.65
CA ASP A 322 -9.78 -6.90 -3.01
C ASP A 322 -9.28 -7.62 -1.75
N ALA A 323 -8.93 -6.87 -0.69
CA ALA A 323 -8.59 -7.43 0.62
C ALA A 323 -9.80 -8.12 1.29
N CYS A 324 -11.02 -7.59 1.14
CA CYS A 324 -12.24 -8.24 1.63
C CYS A 324 -12.48 -9.59 0.93
N ILE A 325 -12.38 -9.61 -0.41
CA ILE A 325 -12.54 -10.84 -1.19
C ILE A 325 -11.49 -11.87 -0.79
N ARG A 326 -10.21 -11.46 -0.72
CA ARG A 326 -9.11 -12.34 -0.30
C ARG A 326 -9.36 -12.93 1.09
N THR A 327 -9.67 -12.09 2.07
CA THR A 327 -9.93 -12.53 3.45
C THR A 327 -11.11 -13.51 3.50
N PHE A 328 -12.17 -13.23 2.75
CA PHE A 328 -13.32 -14.11 2.64
C PHE A 328 -12.97 -15.47 2.03
N LEU A 329 -12.22 -15.46 0.93
CA LEU A 329 -11.81 -16.67 0.24
C LEU A 329 -10.86 -17.51 1.10
N ASN A 330 -9.88 -16.89 1.77
CA ASN A 330 -8.94 -17.59 2.68
C ASN A 330 -9.72 -18.33 3.76
N HIS A 331 -10.72 -17.68 4.34
CA HIS A 331 -11.57 -18.29 5.35
C HIS A 331 -12.52 -19.36 4.80
N SER A 332 -13.08 -19.17 3.60
CA SER A 332 -14.02 -20.11 2.98
C SER A 332 -13.36 -21.43 2.56
N LEU A 333 -12.10 -21.38 2.12
CA LEU A 333 -11.35 -22.57 1.68
C LEU A 333 -10.80 -23.37 2.87
N ASP A 334 -10.39 -22.71 3.96
CA ASP A 334 -9.93 -23.39 5.20
C ASP A 334 -10.99 -24.29 5.84
N LEU A 335 -12.27 -24.05 5.54
CA LEU A 335 -13.39 -24.86 6.05
C LEU A 335 -13.52 -26.23 5.34
N ARG A 336 -12.92 -26.40 4.14
CA ARG A 336 -13.02 -27.60 3.28
C ARG A 336 -11.84 -28.56 3.44
N GLY A 337 -11.48 -28.90 4.68
CA GLY A 337 -10.42 -29.87 4.99
C GLY A 337 -10.67 -31.30 4.42
N PRO A 338 -9.62 -32.12 4.28
CA PRO A 338 -9.72 -33.42 3.62
C PRO A 338 -10.58 -34.40 4.43
N GLY A 339 -11.70 -34.85 3.83
CA GLY A 339 -12.51 -35.95 4.38
C GLY A 339 -14.02 -35.73 4.48
N ARG A 340 -14.60 -34.67 3.89
CA ARG A 340 -16.07 -34.48 3.88
C ARG A 340 -16.60 -34.08 2.51
N GLY A 341 -16.53 -35.02 1.56
CA GLY A 341 -17.40 -35.00 0.40
C GLY A 341 -18.77 -35.49 0.82
N GLY A 342 -19.69 -34.56 1.09
CA GLY A 342 -21.09 -34.87 1.35
C GLY A 342 -21.95 -34.00 0.45
N SER A 343 -22.76 -34.62 -0.39
CA SER A 343 -23.91 -33.98 -1.05
C SER A 343 -24.73 -33.28 0.04
N PHE A 344 -24.75 -31.95 0.02
CA PHE A 344 -25.45 -31.16 1.01
C PHE A 344 -26.96 -31.25 0.73
N LEU A 345 -27.63 -32.11 1.49
CA LEU A 345 -29.10 -32.24 1.49
C LEU A 345 -29.72 -30.93 1.95
N PHE A 346 -30.36 -30.21 1.04
CA PHE A 346 -30.97 -28.91 1.30
C PHE A 346 -32.46 -29.05 1.66
N ASP A 347 -32.87 -28.49 2.79
CA ASP A 347 -34.28 -28.31 3.16
C ASP A 347 -34.87 -26.97 2.65
N VAL A 348 -34.17 -26.28 1.74
CA VAL A 348 -34.53 -24.94 1.24
C VAL A 348 -34.68 -24.94 -0.27
N GLN A 349 -35.70 -24.23 -0.78
CA GLN A 349 -36.00 -24.17 -2.22
C GLN A 349 -34.99 -23.32 -3.03
N THR A 350 -34.33 -22.34 -2.40
CA THR A 350 -33.26 -21.57 -3.05
C THR A 350 -32.07 -21.42 -2.09
N ALA A 351 -30.86 -21.58 -2.62
CA ALA A 351 -29.62 -21.43 -1.86
C ALA A 351 -28.55 -20.70 -2.71
N HIS A 352 -27.70 -19.93 -2.05
CA HIS A 352 -26.56 -19.25 -2.65
C HIS A 352 -25.31 -19.45 -1.81
N GLY A 353 -24.15 -19.20 -2.41
CA GLY A 353 -22.84 -19.44 -1.82
C GLY A 353 -21.74 -19.52 -2.88
N THR A 354 -20.61 -20.11 -2.50
CA THR A 354 -19.45 -20.27 -3.37
C THR A 354 -19.02 -21.73 -3.55
N CYS A 355 -18.48 -22.01 -4.72
CA CYS A 355 -17.82 -23.24 -5.11
C CYS A 355 -16.33 -22.92 -5.33
N GLY A 356 -15.50 -23.16 -4.31
CA GLY A 356 -14.15 -22.62 -4.28
C GLY A 356 -14.18 -21.08 -4.33
N PRO A 357 -13.43 -20.43 -5.25
CA PRO A 357 -13.45 -18.98 -5.38
C PRO A 357 -14.60 -18.42 -6.25
N LEU A 358 -15.51 -19.27 -6.74
CA LEU A 358 -16.57 -18.87 -7.68
C LEU A 358 -17.95 -18.86 -7.03
N PRO A 359 -18.81 -17.84 -7.27
CA PRO A 359 -20.20 -17.88 -6.82
C PRO A 359 -20.99 -18.95 -7.60
N ARG A 360 -21.78 -19.76 -6.90
CA ARG A 360 -22.62 -20.81 -7.49
C ARG A 360 -23.88 -21.02 -6.65
N TRP A 361 -25.03 -20.96 -7.29
CA TRP A 361 -26.34 -21.00 -6.62
C TRP A 361 -27.12 -22.25 -6.98
N SER A 362 -28.12 -22.59 -6.19
CA SER A 362 -28.99 -23.73 -6.46
C SER A 362 -30.46 -23.44 -6.19
N ILE A 363 -31.32 -24.09 -6.97
CA ILE A 363 -32.78 -24.04 -6.84
C ILE A 363 -33.29 -25.48 -6.79
N ILE A 364 -34.20 -25.72 -5.84
CA ILE A 364 -34.84 -27.00 -5.61
C ILE A 364 -36.33 -26.86 -5.79
N VAL A 365 -36.84 -27.55 -6.82
CA VAL A 365 -38.26 -27.62 -7.12
C VAL A 365 -38.88 -28.85 -6.47
N ARG A 366 -40.09 -28.68 -5.93
CA ARG A 366 -40.80 -29.68 -5.11
C ARG A 366 -42.10 -30.13 -5.76
N THR A 367 -42.73 -29.28 -6.57
CA THR A 367 -44.00 -29.59 -7.21
C THR A 367 -43.83 -29.93 -8.70
N PRO A 368 -44.73 -30.76 -9.30
CA PRO A 368 -44.68 -31.04 -10.73
C PRO A 368 -44.75 -29.79 -11.63
N GLN A 369 -45.47 -28.76 -11.19
CA GLN A 369 -45.57 -27.47 -11.89
C GLN A 369 -44.26 -26.70 -11.84
N GLU A 370 -43.59 -26.66 -10.69
CA GLU A 370 -42.25 -26.08 -10.57
C GLU A 370 -41.22 -26.85 -11.40
N THR A 371 -41.30 -28.19 -11.44
CA THR A 371 -40.43 -29.03 -12.28
C THR A 371 -40.61 -28.73 -13.76
N GLU A 372 -41.85 -28.63 -14.24
CA GLU A 372 -42.15 -28.27 -15.63
C GLU A 372 -41.62 -26.86 -15.96
N ALA A 373 -41.81 -25.89 -15.06
CA ALA A 373 -41.31 -24.52 -15.23
C ALA A 373 -39.77 -24.45 -15.25
N ALA A 374 -39.10 -25.18 -14.36
CA ALA A 374 -37.64 -25.26 -14.29
C ALA A 374 -37.07 -25.91 -15.57
N GLN A 375 -37.67 -26.99 -16.04
CA GLN A 375 -37.22 -27.68 -17.25
C GLN A 375 -37.42 -26.83 -18.50
N ALA A 376 -38.54 -26.09 -18.58
CA ALA A 376 -38.76 -25.10 -19.62
C ALA A 376 -37.74 -23.95 -19.58
N ALA A 377 -37.33 -23.52 -18.38
CA ALA A 377 -36.27 -22.52 -18.22
C ALA A 377 -34.91 -23.03 -18.72
N VAL A 378 -34.54 -24.28 -18.42
CA VAL A 378 -33.30 -24.93 -18.92
C VAL A 378 -33.30 -25.01 -20.44
N SER A 379 -34.41 -25.40 -21.07
CA SER A 379 -34.48 -25.49 -22.52
C SER A 379 -34.44 -24.14 -23.24
N GLU A 380 -34.95 -23.08 -22.62
CA GLU A 380 -35.10 -21.76 -23.26
C GLU A 380 -33.94 -20.79 -22.98
N GLY A 381 -33.14 -21.03 -21.94
CA GLY A 381 -31.85 -20.37 -21.74
C GLY A 381 -31.88 -18.89 -21.32
N VAL A 382 -32.96 -18.37 -20.71
CA VAL A 382 -33.05 -16.95 -20.34
C VAL A 382 -33.66 -16.70 -18.96
N LEU A 383 -32.92 -16.00 -18.09
CA LEU A 383 -33.43 -15.30 -16.91
C LEU A 383 -32.67 -13.97 -16.73
N PRO A 384 -33.29 -12.78 -16.95
CA PRO A 384 -32.72 -11.56 -16.41
C PRO A 384 -32.68 -11.64 -14.88
N LEU A 385 -31.54 -11.21 -14.31
CA LEU A 385 -31.37 -10.99 -12.89
C LEU A 385 -31.81 -9.57 -12.55
N GLY A 386 -32.80 -9.44 -11.66
CA GLY A 386 -33.19 -8.17 -11.06
C GLY A 386 -32.83 -8.11 -9.58
N PHE A 387 -33.08 -6.96 -8.94
CA PHE A 387 -32.99 -6.86 -7.48
C PHE A 387 -34.18 -6.08 -6.92
N GLU A 388 -34.56 -6.41 -5.69
CA GLU A 388 -35.57 -5.72 -4.90
C GLU A 388 -35.05 -5.54 -3.48
N ARG A 389 -35.50 -4.50 -2.77
CA ARG A 389 -35.28 -4.41 -1.32
C ARG A 389 -36.31 -5.28 -0.63
N ASP A 390 -35.91 -6.06 0.38
CA ASP A 390 -36.90 -6.78 1.19
C ASP A 390 -37.76 -5.74 1.94
N PRO A 391 -39.08 -5.67 1.70
CA PRO A 391 -39.94 -4.73 2.41
C PRO A 391 -40.01 -5.00 3.91
N GLU A 392 -39.68 -6.22 4.34
CA GLU A 392 -39.73 -6.63 5.75
C GLU A 392 -38.40 -6.38 6.50
N HIS A 393 -37.28 -6.24 5.79
CA HIS A 393 -35.95 -6.14 6.39
C HIS A 393 -35.07 -5.11 5.66
N SER A 394 -34.79 -4.00 6.33
CA SER A 394 -34.10 -2.85 5.72
C SER A 394 -32.66 -3.13 5.25
N SER A 395 -31.99 -4.15 5.79
CA SER A 395 -30.63 -4.57 5.45
C SER A 395 -30.58 -5.75 4.48
N ARG A 396 -31.71 -6.32 4.06
CA ARG A 396 -31.74 -7.45 3.13
C ARG A 396 -31.96 -7.00 1.68
N LEU A 397 -31.13 -7.54 0.79
CA LEU A 397 -31.21 -7.41 -0.65
C LEU A 397 -31.77 -8.71 -1.24
N LEU A 398 -32.77 -8.62 -2.11
CA LEU A 398 -33.34 -9.76 -2.82
C LEU A 398 -32.87 -9.72 -4.28
N LEU A 399 -32.19 -10.76 -4.75
CA LEU A 399 -31.89 -10.96 -6.17
C LEU A 399 -32.95 -11.88 -6.78
N VAL A 400 -33.59 -11.42 -7.84
CA VAL A 400 -34.76 -12.07 -8.44
C VAL A 400 -34.40 -12.59 -9.82
N CYS A 401 -34.47 -13.91 -10.00
CA CYS A 401 -34.33 -14.54 -11.32
C CYS A 401 -35.72 -14.80 -11.88
N ARG A 402 -36.04 -14.20 -13.03
CA ARG A 402 -37.38 -14.32 -13.64
C ARG A 402 -37.31 -14.74 -15.10
N LYS A 403 -38.14 -15.72 -15.48
CA LYS A 403 -38.32 -16.09 -16.89
C LYS A 403 -38.99 -14.96 -17.68
N PRO A 404 -38.47 -14.59 -18.88
CA PRO A 404 -39.19 -13.72 -19.81
C PRO A 404 -40.57 -14.30 -20.17
N ARG A 405 -41.48 -13.46 -20.66
CA ARG A 405 -42.84 -13.87 -21.04
C ARG A 405 -42.83 -14.75 -22.31
N THR A 406 -42.70 -16.06 -22.15
CA THR A 406 -42.92 -17.06 -23.20
C THR A 406 -44.27 -17.79 -23.01
N GLU A 407 -44.68 -18.63 -23.97
CA GLU A 407 -45.94 -19.40 -23.90
C GLU A 407 -45.88 -20.56 -22.89
N SER A 408 -44.68 -21.02 -22.57
CA SER A 408 -44.39 -22.10 -21.60
C SER A 408 -44.49 -21.62 -20.14
N GLN A 409 -44.47 -22.57 -19.19
CA GLN A 409 -44.48 -22.23 -17.76
C GLN A 409 -43.27 -21.36 -17.37
N GLY A 410 -43.53 -20.36 -16.52
CA GLY A 410 -42.52 -19.44 -16.00
C GLY A 410 -42.16 -19.71 -14.54
N MET A 411 -40.92 -19.36 -14.16
CA MET A 411 -40.38 -19.51 -12.81
C MET A 411 -39.80 -18.18 -12.31
N CYS A 412 -40.02 -17.89 -11.02
CA CYS A 412 -39.45 -16.75 -10.30
C CYS A 412 -38.82 -17.27 -9.01
N ALA A 413 -37.50 -17.06 -8.88
CA ALA A 413 -36.73 -17.43 -7.70
C ALA A 413 -36.16 -16.17 -7.05
N ARG A 414 -36.12 -16.12 -5.71
CA ARG A 414 -35.59 -15.00 -4.94
C ARG A 414 -34.47 -15.46 -4.01
N PHE A 415 -33.28 -14.90 -4.18
CA PHE A 415 -32.09 -15.14 -3.35
C PHE A 415 -31.90 -13.96 -2.39
N ALA A 416 -31.79 -14.24 -1.09
CA ALA A 416 -31.80 -13.20 -0.06
C ALA A 416 -30.41 -12.98 0.56
N PHE A 417 -29.85 -11.78 0.40
CA PHE A 417 -28.56 -11.39 0.94
C PHE A 417 -28.73 -10.43 2.13
N ASP A 418 -28.18 -10.77 3.29
CA ASP A 418 -28.19 -9.92 4.48
C ASP A 418 -26.93 -9.04 4.52
N MET A 419 -27.08 -7.73 4.35
CA MET A 419 -25.95 -6.80 4.30
C MET A 419 -25.32 -6.51 5.66
N ASP A 420 -25.92 -7.02 6.75
CA ASP A 420 -25.27 -7.03 8.07
C ASP A 420 -24.41 -8.30 8.26
N ASN A 421 -24.50 -9.27 7.35
CA ASN A 421 -23.61 -10.42 7.27
C ASN A 421 -22.46 -10.16 6.28
N SER A 422 -21.25 -9.98 6.81
CA SER A 422 -20.07 -9.70 6.00
C SER A 422 -19.74 -10.77 4.97
N ALA A 423 -20.14 -12.04 5.18
CA ALA A 423 -19.96 -13.10 4.19
C ALA A 423 -20.84 -12.90 2.95
N HIS A 424 -22.09 -12.46 3.12
CA HIS A 424 -23.00 -12.18 1.99
C HIS A 424 -22.51 -10.97 1.21
N ALA A 425 -22.02 -9.95 1.91
CA ALA A 425 -21.42 -8.79 1.25
C ALA A 425 -20.17 -9.18 0.44
N CYS A 426 -19.31 -10.06 0.96
CA CYS A 426 -18.16 -10.58 0.21
C CYS A 426 -18.56 -11.47 -0.99
N GLU A 427 -19.58 -12.32 -0.85
CA GLU A 427 -20.13 -13.10 -1.98
C GLU A 427 -20.66 -12.16 -3.09
N LEU A 428 -21.38 -11.11 -2.71
CA LEU A 428 -21.83 -10.09 -3.66
C LEU A 428 -20.67 -9.35 -4.34
N LEU A 429 -19.56 -9.11 -3.65
CA LEU A 429 -18.36 -8.54 -4.27
C LEU A 429 -17.73 -9.47 -5.30
N LEU A 430 -17.70 -10.79 -5.03
CA LEU A 430 -17.28 -11.80 -6.00
C LEU A 430 -18.22 -11.81 -7.21
N LEU A 431 -19.52 -11.86 -6.95
CA LEU A 431 -20.57 -11.83 -7.98
C LEU A 431 -20.44 -10.61 -8.91
N ALA A 432 -20.17 -9.42 -8.34
CA ALA A 432 -19.98 -8.18 -9.07
C ALA A 432 -18.68 -8.10 -9.89
N GLN A 433 -17.81 -9.11 -9.81
CA GLN A 433 -16.63 -9.27 -10.68
C GLN A 433 -16.88 -10.24 -11.84
N ARG A 434 -18.03 -10.93 -11.86
CA ARG A 434 -18.35 -11.96 -12.87
C ARG A 434 -19.25 -11.41 -13.97
N ALA A 435 -19.19 -12.05 -15.14
CA ALA A 435 -20.13 -11.81 -16.23
C ALA A 435 -21.51 -12.46 -15.97
N GLY A 436 -21.61 -13.35 -15.00
CA GLY A 436 -22.83 -14.09 -14.66
C GLY A 436 -22.63 -15.09 -13.53
N VAL A 437 -23.71 -15.77 -13.14
CA VAL A 437 -23.72 -16.78 -12.09
C VAL A 437 -24.44 -18.05 -12.56
N PRO A 438 -23.85 -19.25 -12.38
CA PRO A 438 -24.53 -20.50 -12.63
C PRO A 438 -25.51 -20.81 -11.50
N ILE A 439 -26.69 -21.32 -11.88
CA ILE A 439 -27.75 -21.78 -10.98
C ILE A 439 -28.08 -23.24 -11.31
N ASP A 440 -27.72 -24.14 -10.41
CA ASP A 440 -28.01 -25.58 -10.54
C ASP A 440 -29.47 -25.86 -10.11
N LEU A 441 -30.21 -26.60 -10.94
CA LEU A 441 -31.62 -26.95 -10.69
C LEU A 441 -31.76 -28.42 -10.29
N TYR A 442 -32.51 -28.68 -9.23
CA TYR A 442 -32.79 -30.03 -8.74
C TYR A 442 -34.28 -30.25 -8.52
N ALA A 443 -34.79 -31.42 -8.89
CA ALA A 443 -36.11 -31.89 -8.47
C ALA A 443 -35.99 -32.74 -7.21
N HIS A 444 -36.79 -32.44 -6.19
CA HIS A 444 -36.98 -33.35 -5.06
C HIS A 444 -37.99 -34.43 -5.42
N ALA A 445 -37.62 -35.68 -5.22
CA ALA A 445 -38.52 -36.81 -5.15
C ALA A 445 -38.41 -37.45 -3.77
N VAL A 446 -39.53 -37.90 -3.21
CA VAL A 446 -39.51 -38.75 -2.01
C VAL A 446 -39.43 -40.18 -2.52
N ASN A 447 -38.37 -40.89 -2.16
CA ASN A 447 -38.20 -42.29 -2.56
C ASN A 447 -39.14 -43.20 -1.74
N GLU A 448 -39.14 -44.49 -2.06
CA GLU A 448 -39.98 -45.50 -1.40
C GLU A 448 -39.69 -45.70 0.11
N TYR A 449 -38.64 -45.07 0.65
CA TYR A 449 -38.23 -45.11 2.06
C TYR A 449 -38.51 -43.80 2.81
N ASP A 450 -39.33 -42.89 2.25
CA ASP A 450 -39.55 -41.53 2.76
C ASP A 450 -38.27 -40.67 2.83
N GLU A 451 -37.20 -41.07 2.12
CA GLU A 451 -35.99 -40.28 2.00
C GLU A 451 -36.08 -39.33 0.81
N ILE A 452 -35.58 -38.12 1.01
CA ILE A 452 -35.52 -37.10 -0.03
C ILE A 452 -34.36 -37.41 -0.97
N GLU A 453 -34.69 -37.68 -2.23
CA GLU A 453 -33.73 -37.82 -3.32
C GLU A 453 -33.80 -36.58 -4.23
N SER A 454 -32.65 -35.96 -4.51
CA SER A 454 -32.55 -34.79 -5.39
C SER A 454 -32.00 -35.18 -6.74
N THR A 455 -32.81 -35.09 -7.80
CA THR A 455 -32.39 -35.38 -9.18
C THR A 455 -31.99 -34.09 -9.90
N PRO A 456 -30.80 -33.99 -10.50
CA PRO A 456 -30.40 -32.81 -11.26
C PRO A 456 -31.25 -32.64 -12.53
N LEU A 457 -31.78 -31.43 -12.75
CA LEU A 457 -32.54 -31.06 -13.94
C LEU A 457 -31.68 -30.35 -15.00
N GLY A 458 -30.56 -29.76 -14.59
CA GLY A 458 -29.66 -28.97 -15.43
C GLY A 458 -29.16 -27.74 -14.69
N ALA A 459 -28.41 -26.88 -15.37
CA ALA A 459 -27.93 -25.62 -14.83
C ALA A 459 -28.26 -24.45 -15.78
N LEU A 460 -28.51 -23.28 -15.20
CA LEU A 460 -28.77 -22.03 -15.91
C LEU A 460 -27.61 -21.07 -15.69
N TYR A 461 -27.15 -20.42 -16.75
CA TYR A 461 -26.21 -19.31 -16.62
C TYR A 461 -26.95 -17.99 -16.68
N VAL A 462 -26.91 -17.23 -15.58
CA VAL A 462 -27.61 -15.95 -15.46
C VAL A 462 -26.61 -14.81 -15.67
N PRO A 463 -26.71 -14.04 -16.77
CA PRO A 463 -25.78 -12.94 -17.02
C PRO A 463 -26.02 -11.77 -16.05
N ILE A 464 -24.93 -11.11 -15.67
CA ILE A 464 -24.94 -9.92 -14.81
C ILE A 464 -24.43 -8.76 -15.65
N GLY A 465 -25.33 -7.83 -15.99
CA GLY A 465 -24.96 -6.61 -16.70
C GLY A 465 -24.10 -5.67 -15.85
N GLN A 466 -23.34 -4.80 -16.51
CA GLN A 466 -22.42 -3.88 -15.83
C GLN A 466 -23.12 -2.95 -14.83
N GLU A 467 -24.33 -2.49 -15.15
CA GLU A 467 -25.13 -1.63 -14.26
C GLU A 467 -25.46 -2.35 -12.95
N LEU A 468 -25.95 -3.59 -13.04
CA LEU A 468 -26.26 -4.42 -11.89
C LEU A 468 -25.00 -4.76 -11.08
N ALA A 469 -23.90 -5.11 -11.75
CA ALA A 469 -22.62 -5.37 -11.09
C ALA A 469 -22.12 -4.14 -10.30
N ASN A 470 -22.27 -2.93 -10.86
CA ASN A 470 -21.89 -1.69 -10.18
C ASN A 470 -22.72 -1.46 -8.92
N LEU A 471 -24.04 -1.63 -9.01
CA LEU A 471 -24.92 -1.44 -7.87
C LEU A 471 -24.67 -2.48 -6.76
N ILE A 472 -24.55 -3.76 -7.12
CA ILE A 472 -24.21 -4.83 -6.17
C ILE A 472 -22.93 -4.49 -5.42
N ARG A 473 -21.92 -3.98 -6.15
CA ARG A 473 -20.64 -3.56 -5.56
C ARG A 473 -20.80 -2.43 -4.56
N GLU A 474 -21.57 -1.39 -4.89
CA GLU A 474 -21.82 -0.26 -3.99
C GLU A 474 -22.54 -0.73 -2.71
N VAL A 475 -23.61 -1.49 -2.85
CA VAL A 475 -24.40 -1.99 -1.72
C VAL A 475 -23.57 -2.90 -0.80
N ALA A 476 -22.75 -3.79 -1.39
CA ALA A 476 -21.86 -4.66 -0.63
C ALA A 476 -20.77 -3.88 0.10
N ILE A 477 -20.15 -2.87 -0.54
CA ILE A 477 -19.15 -2.00 0.09
C ILE A 477 -19.78 -1.22 1.25
N ASP A 478 -20.99 -0.71 1.08
CA ASP A 478 -21.70 0.00 2.15
C ASP A 478 -22.06 -0.93 3.32
N GLY A 479 -22.49 -2.17 3.04
CA GLY A 479 -22.68 -3.20 4.05
C GLY A 479 -21.40 -3.47 4.84
N LEU A 480 -20.28 -3.68 4.15
CA LEU A 480 -18.98 -3.90 4.78
C LEU A 480 -18.49 -2.68 5.57
N ASN A 481 -18.72 -1.45 5.10
CA ASN A 481 -18.37 -0.24 5.86
C ASN A 481 -19.18 -0.13 7.16
N ARG A 482 -20.44 -0.61 7.17
CA ARG A 482 -21.26 -0.65 8.37
C ARG A 482 -20.82 -1.74 9.35
N THR A 483 -20.53 -2.94 8.86
CA THR A 483 -20.14 -4.08 9.70
C THR A 483 -18.67 -4.01 10.16
N LEU A 484 -17.82 -3.31 9.41
CA LEU A 484 -16.38 -3.15 9.65
C LEU A 484 -15.98 -1.66 9.67
N PRO A 485 -16.45 -0.87 10.65
CA PRO A 485 -16.19 0.56 10.69
C PRO A 485 -14.68 0.87 10.78
N GLY A 486 -14.21 1.79 9.93
CA GLY A 486 -12.80 2.19 9.87
C GLY A 486 -11.88 1.19 9.16
N ALA A 487 -12.40 0.04 8.68
CA ALA A 487 -11.61 -0.89 7.90
C ALA A 487 -11.17 -0.26 6.57
N ARG A 488 -12.05 0.45 5.86
CA ARG A 488 -11.74 1.11 4.58
C ARG A 488 -10.62 2.16 4.67
N ASP A 489 -10.47 2.82 5.81
CA ASP A 489 -9.51 3.93 5.97
C ASP A 489 -8.06 3.46 6.10
N ARG A 490 -7.85 2.14 6.25
CA ARG A 490 -6.52 1.52 6.23
C ARG A 490 -6.02 1.36 4.80
N ASN A 491 -4.70 1.44 4.63
CA ASN A 491 -4.06 1.07 3.39
C ASN A 491 -3.67 -0.42 3.50
N TYR A 492 -4.44 -1.29 2.84
CA TYR A 492 -4.14 -2.71 2.77
C TYR A 492 -3.08 -2.97 1.71
N ASP A 493 -2.05 -3.72 2.11
CA ASP A 493 -1.14 -4.35 1.18
C ASP A 493 -1.77 -5.60 0.54
N VAL A 494 -1.08 -6.18 -0.43
CA VAL A 494 -1.49 -7.35 -1.15
C VAL A 494 -1.45 -8.59 -0.24
N ASP A 495 -0.64 -8.63 0.82
CA ASP A 495 -0.63 -9.76 1.76
C ASP A 495 -1.56 -9.58 2.97
N ASP A 496 -2.12 -8.38 3.18
CA ASP A 496 -2.87 -8.08 4.40
C ASP A 496 -4.25 -8.75 4.42
N GLU A 497 -4.54 -9.52 5.47
CA GLU A 497 -5.91 -9.91 5.79
C GLU A 497 -6.61 -8.82 6.59
N ILE A 498 -7.93 -8.70 6.39
CA ILE A 498 -8.74 -7.82 7.22
C ILE A 498 -9.11 -8.59 8.49
N GLU A 499 -8.31 -8.46 9.54
CA GLU A 499 -8.52 -9.18 10.82
C GLU A 499 -9.96 -9.08 11.36
N ALA A 500 -10.57 -7.89 11.25
CA ALA A 500 -11.95 -7.67 11.70
C ALA A 500 -12.96 -8.50 10.90
N LEU A 501 -12.73 -8.65 9.59
CA LEU A 501 -13.54 -9.49 8.70
C LEU A 501 -13.25 -10.97 8.98
N ALA A 502 -11.99 -11.39 9.07
CA ALA A 502 -11.62 -12.76 9.41
C ALA A 502 -12.27 -13.19 10.73
N GLY A 503 -12.21 -12.33 11.76
CA GLY A 503 -12.87 -12.56 13.04
C GLY A 503 -14.41 -12.54 12.97
N ALA A 504 -15.01 -11.76 12.06
CA ALA A 504 -16.45 -11.80 11.81
C ALA A 504 -16.86 -13.12 11.14
N LEU A 505 -16.12 -13.56 10.14
CA LEU A 505 -16.35 -14.82 9.42
C LEU A 505 -16.19 -16.04 10.34
N GLN A 506 -15.18 -16.05 11.20
CA GLN A 506 -14.96 -17.10 12.20
C GLN A 506 -16.12 -17.27 13.20
N ARG A 507 -16.88 -16.20 13.46
CA ARG A 507 -18.03 -16.23 14.38
C ARG A 507 -19.32 -16.70 13.72
N LEU A 508 -19.37 -16.73 12.39
CA LEU A 508 -20.52 -17.28 11.68
C LEU A 508 -20.53 -18.80 11.83
N PRO A 509 -21.68 -19.42 12.12
CA PRO A 509 -21.79 -20.88 12.08
C PRO A 509 -21.36 -21.38 10.70
N ARG A 510 -20.62 -22.49 10.61
CA ARG A 510 -20.14 -23.03 9.32
C ARG A 510 -21.24 -23.18 8.28
N SER A 511 -22.44 -23.61 8.71
CA SER A 511 -23.62 -23.70 7.85
C SER A 511 -24.05 -22.36 7.25
N HIS A 512 -23.77 -21.23 7.89
CA HIS A 512 -24.02 -19.89 7.36
C HIS A 512 -22.88 -19.36 6.52
N VAL A 513 -21.68 -19.96 6.53
CA VAL A 513 -20.59 -19.62 5.60
C VAL A 513 -20.69 -20.46 4.33
N GLU A 514 -21.17 -21.72 4.47
CA GLU A 514 -21.39 -22.68 3.39
C GLU A 514 -22.78 -22.56 2.74
N HIS A 515 -23.81 -22.13 3.49
CA HIS A 515 -25.19 -21.95 3.02
C HIS A 515 -25.73 -20.59 3.48
N LEU A 516 -25.49 -19.58 2.66
CA LEU A 516 -25.64 -18.18 3.08
C LEU A 516 -27.10 -17.66 3.04
N CYS A 517 -28.17 -18.46 3.00
CA CYS A 517 -29.50 -18.06 3.50
C CYS A 517 -30.58 -19.15 3.35
N ARG A 518 -31.65 -19.05 4.15
CA ARG A 518 -32.93 -19.75 3.92
C ARG A 518 -33.73 -18.99 2.85
N GLY A 519 -33.74 -19.51 1.62
CA GLY A 519 -34.53 -18.98 0.51
C GLY A 519 -36.04 -18.87 0.79
N ARG A 520 -36.69 -17.83 0.26
CA ARG A 520 -38.17 -17.72 0.19
C ARG A 520 -38.72 -18.52 -1.00
N ASP A 521 -40.04 -18.70 -1.02
CA ASP A 521 -40.83 -19.53 -1.94
C ASP A 521 -40.53 -19.31 -3.44
N ILE A 522 -40.47 -20.41 -4.19
CA ILE A 522 -40.50 -20.42 -5.67
C ILE A 522 -41.94 -20.18 -6.12
N VAL A 523 -42.12 -19.34 -7.14
CA VAL A 523 -43.43 -19.17 -7.79
C VAL A 523 -43.36 -19.66 -9.22
N ALA A 524 -44.13 -20.71 -9.54
CA ALA A 524 -44.39 -21.18 -10.89
C ALA A 524 -45.73 -20.64 -11.41
N TRP A 525 -45.82 -20.27 -12.68
CA TRP A 525 -47.07 -19.80 -13.29
C TRP A 525 -47.22 -20.27 -14.75
N SER A 526 -48.47 -20.37 -15.21
CA SER A 526 -48.81 -20.58 -16.62
C SER A 526 -49.62 -19.39 -17.16
N GLN A 527 -49.52 -19.10 -18.46
CA GLN A 527 -50.31 -18.02 -19.08
C GLN A 527 -51.83 -18.28 -19.06
N ARG A 528 -52.30 -19.51 -18.80
CA ARG A 528 -53.73 -19.88 -18.87
C ARG A 528 -54.58 -19.44 -17.67
N GLY A 529 -54.05 -18.62 -16.74
CA GLY A 529 -54.75 -18.28 -15.50
C GLY A 529 -54.62 -16.83 -15.01
N LEU A 530 -54.25 -15.87 -15.86
CA LEU A 530 -54.06 -14.46 -15.44
C LEU A 530 -55.29 -13.58 -15.71
N GLU A 531 -56.49 -14.02 -15.32
CA GLU A 531 -57.60 -13.12 -14.95
C GLU A 531 -57.49 -12.81 -13.44
N GLY A 532 -56.47 -12.04 -13.07
CA GLY A 532 -56.19 -11.70 -11.69
C GLY A 532 -54.92 -10.86 -11.64
N GLY A 533 -55.09 -9.54 -11.72
CA GLY A 533 -54.04 -8.57 -11.99
C GLY A 533 -52.81 -8.70 -11.10
N PHE A 534 -51.68 -9.09 -11.69
CA PHE A 534 -50.38 -8.65 -11.24
C PHE A 534 -50.07 -7.31 -11.91
N THR A 535 -49.86 -6.27 -11.10
CA THR A 535 -49.34 -4.99 -11.58
C THR A 535 -47.97 -5.24 -12.20
N PRO A 536 -47.70 -4.79 -13.43
CA PRO A 536 -46.38 -4.90 -14.01
C PRO A 536 -45.42 -4.06 -13.16
N LEU A 537 -44.44 -4.70 -12.53
CA LEU A 537 -43.22 -4.00 -12.16
C LEU A 537 -42.57 -3.57 -13.48
N SER A 538 -42.53 -2.25 -13.68
CA SER A 538 -42.03 -1.57 -14.87
C SER A 538 -40.67 -2.12 -15.32
N ALA A 539 -40.47 -2.14 -16.63
CA ALA A 539 -39.22 -2.51 -17.30
C ALA A 539 -38.00 -1.71 -16.78
N ASP A 540 -36.81 -2.32 -16.90
CA ASP A 540 -35.46 -1.75 -16.94
C ASP A 540 -35.31 -0.22 -16.69
N PRO A 541 -34.47 0.20 -15.73
CA PRO A 541 -34.33 -0.26 -14.35
C PRO A 541 -34.81 0.84 -13.36
N PRO A 542 -35.23 0.51 -12.12
CA PRO A 542 -35.48 1.53 -11.10
C PRO A 542 -34.18 1.86 -10.35
N VAL A 543 -33.48 2.93 -10.75
CA VAL A 543 -32.55 3.62 -9.86
C VAL A 543 -33.27 4.79 -9.20
N ALA A 544 -33.43 4.70 -7.87
CA ALA A 544 -33.09 5.78 -6.94
C ALA A 544 -33.41 5.32 -5.51
N LEU A 545 -32.51 5.64 -4.56
CA LEU A 545 -32.90 6.41 -3.37
C LEU A 545 -31.67 6.80 -2.55
N ALA A 546 -31.37 8.10 -2.61
CA ALA A 546 -30.58 8.81 -1.63
C ALA A 546 -31.23 8.64 -0.23
N ALA A 547 -30.67 7.78 0.62
CA ALA A 547 -31.09 7.65 2.01
C ALA A 547 -30.06 7.04 2.98
N PHE A 548 -28.78 6.89 2.60
CA PHE A 548 -27.75 6.35 3.51
C PHE A 548 -26.78 7.39 4.09
N ALA A 549 -26.87 8.66 3.69
CA ALA A 549 -25.98 9.71 4.17
C ALA A 549 -26.75 10.76 4.99
N THR A 550 -26.89 10.57 6.31
CA THR A 550 -26.97 11.68 7.29
C THR A 550 -26.91 11.17 8.74
N GLY A 551 -25.98 11.71 9.53
CA GLY A 551 -25.86 11.49 10.98
C GLY A 551 -24.67 12.24 11.58
N THR A 552 -24.69 13.58 11.55
CA THR A 552 -24.93 14.51 12.68
C THR A 552 -23.76 14.77 13.64
N LYS A 553 -23.25 16.01 13.55
CA LYS A 553 -22.32 16.70 14.47
C LYS A 553 -22.96 16.93 15.84
N LYS A 554 -22.17 16.90 16.92
CA LYS A 554 -22.48 17.65 18.15
C LYS A 554 -21.27 18.42 18.69
N ARG A 555 -21.54 19.70 18.92
CA ARG A 555 -20.71 20.80 19.41
C ARG A 555 -20.81 20.84 20.93
N GLN A 556 -19.73 21.13 21.66
CA GLN A 556 -19.81 21.83 22.94
C GLN A 556 -18.60 22.78 23.12
N LYS A 557 -18.87 23.93 23.74
CA LYS A 557 -18.06 25.15 23.91
C LYS A 557 -17.68 25.31 25.41
N PRO A 558 -16.88 26.33 25.83
CA PRO A 558 -15.77 26.14 26.75
C PRO A 558 -15.97 26.79 28.13
N SER A 559 -15.10 26.44 29.07
CA SER A 559 -14.74 27.22 30.28
C SER A 559 -13.34 26.76 30.70
N GLY A 560 -12.44 27.51 31.33
CA GLY A 560 -12.43 28.83 31.92
C GLY A 560 -11.02 29.03 32.49
N THR A 561 -10.57 30.27 32.52
CA THR A 561 -9.20 30.76 32.75
C THR A 561 -8.61 30.46 34.14
N GLY A 562 -7.31 30.15 34.20
CA GLY A 562 -6.48 30.19 35.40
C GLY A 562 -5.10 30.79 35.11
N LYS A 563 -4.87 32.03 35.55
CA LYS A 563 -3.60 32.78 35.44
C LYS A 563 -2.57 32.25 36.44
N THR A 564 -1.30 32.14 36.02
CA THR A 564 -0.15 32.26 36.94
C THR A 564 1.06 32.82 36.21
N GLN A 565 1.65 33.87 36.80
CA GLN A 565 2.79 34.66 36.31
C GLN A 565 4.13 33.91 36.31
N PRO A 566 5.12 34.38 35.53
CA PRO A 566 6.35 33.66 35.24
C PRO A 566 7.40 33.83 36.34
N ARG A 567 8.00 32.72 36.79
CA ARG A 567 9.26 32.70 37.54
C ARG A 567 10.42 32.60 36.54
N THR A 568 11.32 33.56 36.60
CA THR A 568 12.56 33.65 35.80
C THR A 568 13.39 32.36 35.98
N PRO A 569 13.70 31.58 34.92
CA PRO A 569 14.53 30.39 35.06
C PRO A 569 16.02 30.70 34.84
N LEU A 570 16.84 30.16 35.74
CA LEU A 570 18.28 29.92 35.58
C LEU A 570 18.58 29.10 34.30
N PRO A 571 19.79 29.21 33.70
CA PRO A 571 20.09 28.59 32.40
C PRO A 571 20.11 27.04 32.50
N PRO A 572 19.35 26.32 31.67
CA PRO A 572 19.27 24.86 31.68
C PRO A 572 20.47 24.21 30.94
N PRO A 573 20.75 22.92 31.20
CA PRO A 573 21.85 22.18 30.56
C PRO A 573 21.57 21.91 29.07
N LEU A 574 22.60 22.07 28.22
CA LEU A 574 22.55 21.93 26.76
C LEU A 574 22.69 20.46 26.33
N THR A 575 21.84 19.60 26.89
CA THR A 575 21.72 18.16 26.56
C THR A 575 20.39 17.88 25.86
N THR A 576 20.42 17.11 24.78
CA THR A 576 19.24 16.78 23.95
C THR A 576 18.71 15.38 24.26
N GLY A 577 17.45 15.12 23.90
CA GLY A 577 16.83 13.80 24.03
C GLY A 577 15.50 13.74 23.28
N PHE A 578 14.66 12.76 23.62
CA PHE A 578 13.40 12.52 22.91
C PHE A 578 12.20 12.61 23.84
N VAL A 579 11.12 13.20 23.34
CA VAL A 579 9.75 12.91 23.81
C VAL A 579 9.17 11.90 22.84
N TYR A 580 8.63 10.80 23.35
CA TYR A 580 8.15 9.69 22.53
C TYR A 580 6.70 9.35 22.81
N ILE A 581 6.10 8.69 21.82
CA ILE A 581 4.80 8.03 21.93
C ILE A 581 5.03 6.54 21.74
N GLN A 582 4.59 5.75 22.71
CA GLN A 582 4.69 4.31 22.70
C GLN A 582 3.31 3.67 22.84
N ARG A 583 3.14 2.50 22.25
CA ARG A 583 1.92 1.68 22.38
C ARG A 583 2.28 0.31 22.91
N ASN A 584 1.43 -0.21 23.78
CA ASN A 584 1.47 -1.62 24.17
C ASN A 584 0.28 -2.33 23.50
N PRO A 585 0.48 -3.44 22.78
CA PRO A 585 -0.62 -4.20 22.18
C PRO A 585 -1.71 -4.62 23.19
N ALA A 586 -1.38 -4.81 24.47
CA ALA A 586 -2.36 -5.11 25.52
C ALA A 586 -3.34 -3.95 25.81
N PHE A 587 -2.98 -2.72 25.45
CA PHE A 587 -3.76 -1.52 25.72
C PHE A 587 -3.97 -0.72 24.41
N PRO A 588 -4.70 -1.27 23.42
CA PRO A 588 -4.70 -0.77 22.04
C PRO A 588 -5.29 0.63 21.86
N HIS A 589 -6.08 1.11 22.81
CA HIS A 589 -6.70 2.44 22.80
C HIS A 589 -5.96 3.45 23.70
N MET A 590 -4.79 3.09 24.22
CA MET A 590 -3.99 3.94 25.11
C MET A 590 -2.60 4.16 24.54
N LEU A 591 -2.16 5.40 24.57
CA LEU A 591 -0.81 5.80 24.22
C LEU A 591 -0.04 6.16 25.49
N LYS A 592 1.17 5.64 25.62
CA LYS A 592 2.13 6.10 26.62
C LYS A 592 2.92 7.25 26.01
N ILE A 593 2.92 8.40 26.69
CA ILE A 593 3.73 9.56 26.29
C ILE A 593 4.78 9.78 27.37
N GLY A 594 6.06 9.71 27.01
CA GLY A 594 7.17 9.84 27.96
C GLY A 594 8.37 10.52 27.34
N TYR A 595 9.45 10.63 28.11
CA TYR A 595 10.71 11.17 27.64
C TYR A 595 11.90 10.25 27.93
N THR A 596 13.01 10.47 27.22
CA THR A 596 14.28 9.76 27.43
C THR A 596 15.47 10.65 27.04
N ASP A 597 16.60 10.45 27.70
CA ASP A 597 17.92 10.97 27.31
C ASP A 597 18.72 9.98 26.44
N GLN A 598 18.17 8.79 26.21
CA GLN A 598 18.67 7.71 25.36
C GLN A 598 17.78 7.55 24.11
N LEU A 599 17.90 6.44 23.38
CA LEU A 599 16.94 6.14 22.31
C LEU A 599 15.57 5.76 22.87
N SER A 600 14.53 6.06 22.10
CA SER A 600 13.15 5.73 22.47
C SER A 600 12.95 4.21 22.55
N GLU A 601 13.66 3.45 21.70
CA GLU A 601 13.72 2.00 21.68
C GLU A 601 14.37 1.43 22.94
N ASP A 602 15.47 2.03 23.41
CA ASP A 602 16.13 1.61 24.65
C ASP A 602 15.16 1.76 25.82
N ARG A 603 14.42 2.87 25.85
CA ARG A 603 13.41 3.12 26.88
C ARG A 603 12.20 2.18 26.76
N ALA A 604 11.75 1.88 25.55
CA ALA A 604 10.69 0.90 25.31
C ALA A 604 11.07 -0.48 25.86
N LYS A 605 12.31 -0.94 25.59
CA LYS A 605 12.85 -2.20 26.11
C LYS A 605 12.92 -2.22 27.64
N GLU A 606 13.42 -1.15 28.27
CA GLU A 606 13.48 -1.02 29.74
C GLU A 606 12.09 -1.11 30.40
N LEU A 607 11.07 -0.55 29.75
CA LEU A 607 9.70 -0.53 30.26
C LEU A 607 8.93 -1.83 29.99
N SER A 608 9.44 -2.67 29.08
CA SER A 608 8.84 -3.95 28.66
C SER A 608 9.20 -5.13 29.59
N GLY A 609 9.33 -4.87 30.90
CA GLY A 609 9.60 -5.89 31.91
C GLY A 609 8.38 -6.75 32.27
N THR A 610 8.51 -7.59 33.32
CA THR A 610 7.45 -8.54 33.76
C THR A 610 6.14 -7.90 34.23
N SER A 611 6.09 -6.57 34.33
CA SER A 611 4.93 -5.80 34.79
C SER A 611 3.97 -5.38 33.66
N VAL A 612 4.29 -5.67 32.39
CA VAL A 612 3.42 -5.42 31.24
C VAL A 612 3.27 -6.68 30.37
N PRO A 613 2.10 -6.95 29.77
CA PRO A 613 1.86 -8.22 29.06
C PRO A 613 2.62 -8.39 27.74
N PHE A 614 2.88 -7.28 27.05
CA PHE A 614 3.62 -7.25 25.78
C PHE A 614 4.67 -6.13 25.81
N PRO A 615 5.69 -6.16 24.94
CA PRO A 615 6.61 -5.04 24.79
C PRO A 615 5.94 -3.78 24.22
N PHE A 616 6.59 -2.63 24.41
CA PHE A 616 6.14 -1.36 23.83
C PHE A 616 6.74 -1.12 22.45
N ASP A 617 5.90 -0.67 21.51
CA ASP A 617 6.29 -0.19 20.19
C ASP A 617 6.41 1.33 20.19
N VAL A 618 7.50 1.89 19.67
CA VAL A 618 7.68 3.35 19.55
C VAL A 618 7.01 3.84 18.26
N LEU A 619 5.88 4.53 18.41
CA LEU A 619 5.11 5.06 17.28
C LEU A 619 5.64 6.41 16.78
N HIS A 620 6.15 7.25 17.69
CA HIS A 620 6.65 8.58 17.35
C HIS A 620 7.74 9.02 18.33
N ARG A 621 8.61 9.92 17.87
CA ARG A 621 9.68 10.54 18.65
C ARG A 621 9.92 11.97 18.14
N ALA A 622 10.06 12.91 19.06
CA ALA A 622 10.44 14.28 18.77
C ALA A 622 11.78 14.58 19.45
N HIS A 623 12.80 14.89 18.66
CA HIS A 623 14.09 15.33 19.18
C HIS A 623 13.94 16.75 19.72
N THR A 624 14.42 16.98 20.94
CA THR A 624 14.18 18.26 21.59
C THR A 624 15.25 18.61 22.63
N SER A 625 15.40 19.91 22.85
CA SER A 625 16.07 20.44 24.03
C SER A 625 15.13 20.28 25.23
N ARG A 626 15.64 19.98 26.43
CA ARG A 626 14.81 19.86 27.65
C ARG A 626 13.62 18.88 27.53
N PRO A 627 13.84 17.62 27.10
CA PRO A 627 12.78 16.64 26.84
C PRO A 627 11.84 16.41 28.03
N LYS A 628 12.37 16.48 29.26
CA LYS A 628 11.58 16.38 30.51
C LYS A 628 10.59 17.52 30.71
N ASP A 629 10.92 18.73 30.30
CA ASP A 629 10.03 19.88 30.47
C ASP A 629 8.95 19.90 29.38
N VAL A 630 9.30 19.50 28.15
CA VAL A 630 8.35 19.30 27.04
C VAL A 630 7.33 18.21 27.41
N GLU A 631 7.77 17.06 27.88
CA GLU A 631 6.87 15.98 28.31
C GLU A 631 5.90 16.42 29.40
N ARG A 632 6.38 17.15 30.41
CA ARG A 632 5.52 17.72 31.46
C ARG A 632 4.46 18.67 30.91
N ALA A 633 4.81 19.49 29.92
CA ALA A 633 3.86 20.38 29.25
C ALA A 633 2.81 19.57 28.47
N VAL A 634 3.23 18.52 27.76
CA VAL A 634 2.31 17.62 27.02
C VAL A 634 1.33 16.93 27.98
N HIS A 635 1.82 16.42 29.12
CA HIS A 635 0.96 15.80 30.13
C HIS A 635 -0.07 16.78 30.70
N ARG A 636 0.32 18.04 30.91
CA ARG A 636 -0.62 19.09 31.35
C ARG A 636 -1.65 19.40 30.27
N LEU A 637 -1.22 19.53 29.02
CA LEU A 637 -2.10 19.80 27.88
C LEU A 637 -3.13 18.68 27.68
N LEU A 638 -2.72 17.42 27.85
CA LEU A 638 -3.55 16.23 27.67
C LEU A 638 -4.16 15.69 28.97
N THR A 639 -4.21 16.49 30.04
CA THR A 639 -4.67 16.03 31.36
C THR A 639 -6.09 15.46 31.32
N ALA A 640 -6.99 16.03 30.50
CA ALA A 640 -8.37 15.55 30.39
C ALA A 640 -8.49 14.17 29.72
N GLN A 641 -7.50 13.79 28.92
CA GLN A 641 -7.45 12.51 28.21
C GLN A 641 -6.56 11.49 28.91
N ARG A 642 -6.00 11.86 30.06
CA ARG A 642 -5.14 11.00 30.87
C ARG A 642 -5.97 9.91 31.55
N VAL A 643 -5.54 8.66 31.43
CA VAL A 643 -6.27 7.48 31.95
C VAL A 643 -6.33 7.50 33.48
N ALA A 644 -5.25 7.91 34.14
CA ALA A 644 -5.20 8.08 35.59
C ALA A 644 -4.25 9.23 35.95
N GLY A 645 -4.56 9.95 37.03
CA GLY A 645 -3.84 11.19 37.42
C GLY A 645 -2.36 11.01 37.75
N ASP A 646 -1.91 9.79 38.08
CA ASP A 646 -0.54 9.43 38.40
C ASP A 646 0.17 8.64 37.28
N ARG A 647 -0.52 8.35 36.16
CA ARG A 647 -0.01 7.46 35.09
C ARG A 647 0.15 8.18 33.76
N GLU A 648 1.23 7.90 33.05
CA GLU A 648 1.60 8.56 31.78
C GLU A 648 0.90 7.93 30.56
N PHE A 649 -0.36 7.50 30.70
CA PHE A 649 -1.17 6.89 29.65
C PHE A 649 -2.35 7.78 29.28
N PHE A 650 -2.65 7.88 27.99
CA PHE A 650 -3.62 8.82 27.42
C PHE A 650 -4.52 8.12 26.41
N GLN A 651 -5.82 8.40 26.43
CA GLN A 651 -6.79 8.00 25.40
C GLN A 651 -6.91 9.09 24.35
N VAL A 652 -5.96 9.12 23.42
CA VAL A 652 -5.89 10.08 22.31
C VAL A 652 -5.43 9.37 21.04
N SER A 653 -5.77 9.93 19.88
CA SER A 653 -5.19 9.46 18.61
C SER A 653 -3.70 9.79 18.53
N LEU A 654 -2.96 9.07 17.68
CA LEU A 654 -1.53 9.32 17.48
C LEU A 654 -1.30 10.75 16.97
N GLU A 655 -2.11 11.20 16.01
CA GLU A 655 -2.02 12.54 15.40
C GLU A 655 -2.23 13.64 16.45
N THR A 656 -3.21 13.45 17.34
CA THR A 656 -3.48 14.39 18.43
C THR A 656 -2.31 14.48 19.40
N ALA A 657 -1.69 13.34 19.72
CA ALA A 657 -0.53 13.30 20.60
C ALA A 657 0.72 13.92 19.95
N VAL A 658 0.95 13.68 18.65
CA VAL A 658 2.04 14.30 17.88
C VAL A 658 1.89 15.83 17.85
N GLU A 659 0.70 16.33 17.54
CA GLU A 659 0.42 17.77 17.53
C GLU A 659 0.55 18.39 18.93
N ALA A 660 0.16 17.68 19.99
CA ALA A 660 0.36 18.12 21.36
C ALA A 660 1.85 18.26 21.71
N ILE A 661 2.69 17.29 21.31
CA ILE A 661 4.15 17.36 21.47
C ILE A 661 4.71 18.56 20.73
N ARG A 662 4.35 18.76 19.45
CA ARG A 662 4.82 19.88 18.63
C ARG A 662 4.53 21.24 19.29
N ARG A 663 3.27 21.47 19.72
CA ARG A 663 2.87 22.70 20.41
C ARG A 663 3.62 22.93 21.71
N CYS A 664 3.76 21.89 22.52
CA CYS A 664 4.46 21.99 23.80
C CYS A 664 5.97 22.22 23.61
N GLN A 665 6.56 21.66 22.55
CA GLN A 665 7.95 21.90 22.21
C GLN A 665 8.18 23.36 21.86
N GLU A 666 7.32 23.95 21.01
CA GLU A 666 7.32 25.38 20.69
C GLU A 666 7.15 26.26 21.93
N GLU A 667 6.28 25.88 22.87
CA GLU A 667 6.07 26.64 24.11
C GLU A 667 7.30 26.58 25.03
N VAL A 668 7.89 25.40 25.21
CA VAL A 668 8.94 25.16 26.20
C VAL A 668 10.34 25.56 25.70
N THR A 669 10.59 25.41 24.39
CA THR A 669 11.91 25.60 23.78
C THR A 669 11.93 26.52 22.57
N GLY A 670 10.79 27.09 22.19
CA GLY A 670 10.70 28.10 21.14
C GLY A 670 11.37 29.43 21.53
N LEU A 671 11.35 30.38 20.60
CA LEU A 671 12.06 31.68 20.72
C LEU A 671 11.77 32.44 22.01
N THR A 672 10.55 32.37 22.53
CA THR A 672 10.13 33.08 23.76
C THR A 672 10.80 32.54 25.03
N SER A 673 11.31 31.30 25.00
CA SER A 673 12.06 30.69 26.10
C SER A 673 13.48 31.23 26.26
N TRP A 674 14.00 31.93 25.25
CA TRP A 674 15.32 32.54 25.26
C TRP A 674 15.25 34.01 25.69
N ALA A 675 16.28 34.46 26.42
CA ALA A 675 16.44 35.87 26.74
C ALA A 675 16.61 36.67 25.43
N PRO A 676 15.85 37.75 25.23
CA PRO A 676 15.88 38.48 23.97
C PRO A 676 17.19 39.26 23.80
N VAL A 677 17.50 39.66 22.56
CA VAL A 677 18.55 40.65 22.25
C VAL A 677 18.39 41.86 23.19
N PRO A 678 19.48 42.36 23.82
CA PRO A 678 20.90 42.11 23.52
C PRO A 678 21.57 40.94 24.26
N ALA A 679 20.81 40.06 24.94
CA ALA A 679 21.40 38.95 25.68
C ALA A 679 22.08 37.93 24.76
N ILE A 680 23.37 37.63 25.01
CA ILE A 680 24.18 36.71 24.20
C ILE A 680 24.17 35.30 24.81
N HIS A 681 23.67 34.33 24.05
CA HIS A 681 23.71 32.91 24.39
C HIS A 681 24.95 32.27 23.78
N ARG A 682 25.98 31.98 24.58
CA ARG A 682 27.23 31.41 24.07
C ARG A 682 27.13 29.90 23.89
N LEU A 683 27.39 29.43 22.68
CA LEU A 683 27.55 28.01 22.34
C LEU A 683 29.00 27.61 22.54
N ARG A 684 29.23 26.78 23.56
CA ARG A 684 30.53 26.21 23.92
C ARG A 684 30.69 24.85 23.25
N ASP A 685 31.92 24.37 23.26
CA ASP A 685 32.21 23.04 22.75
C ASP A 685 31.33 21.94 23.38
N ASN A 686 30.89 21.00 22.53
CA ASN A 686 29.96 19.91 22.83
C ASN A 686 28.53 20.32 23.23
N ASP A 687 28.19 21.61 23.18
CA ASP A 687 26.81 22.04 23.35
C ASP A 687 25.95 21.56 22.19
N ARG A 688 24.71 21.15 22.52
CA ARG A 688 23.72 20.68 21.55
C ARG A 688 22.41 21.41 21.79
N VAL A 689 21.92 22.07 20.75
CA VAL A 689 20.69 22.84 20.79
C VAL A 689 19.78 22.37 19.67
N VAL A 690 18.53 22.16 20.01
CA VAL A 690 17.45 21.81 19.07
C VAL A 690 16.39 22.88 19.22
N LEU A 691 16.16 23.66 18.15
CA LEU A 691 15.20 24.75 18.11
C LEU A 691 13.96 24.31 17.32
N PRO A 692 12.76 24.27 17.93
CA PRO A 692 11.52 24.09 17.18
C PRO A 692 11.13 25.40 16.49
N LEU A 693 10.81 25.30 15.21
CA LEU A 693 10.62 26.45 14.34
C LEU A 693 9.18 26.57 13.84
N ARG A 694 8.79 27.81 13.54
CA ARG A 694 7.52 28.16 12.91
C ARG A 694 7.76 28.80 11.56
N ALA A 695 6.84 28.56 10.63
CA ALA A 695 6.88 29.18 9.31
C ALA A 695 6.96 30.70 9.42
N GLY A 696 7.82 31.31 8.60
CA GLY A 696 8.05 32.74 8.56
C GLY A 696 9.10 33.26 9.56
N GLN A 697 9.60 32.45 10.50
CA GLN A 697 10.76 32.84 11.31
C GLN A 697 12.01 32.98 10.43
N VAL A 698 12.94 33.83 10.85
CA VAL A 698 14.15 34.14 10.09
C VAL A 698 15.37 34.00 10.98
N PHE A 699 16.48 33.54 10.43
CA PHE A 699 17.79 33.66 11.05
C PHE A 699 18.66 34.65 10.27
N ALA A 700 19.32 35.56 10.97
CA ALA A 700 20.35 36.41 10.39
C ALA A 700 21.72 35.97 10.91
N LEU A 701 22.63 35.65 10.01
CA LEU A 701 24.00 35.30 10.33
C LEU A 701 24.88 36.54 10.26
N THR A 702 25.60 36.83 11.34
CA THR A 702 26.55 37.94 11.40
C THR A 702 27.93 37.45 11.82
N ALA A 703 28.96 38.04 11.24
CA ALA A 703 30.35 37.67 11.53
C ALA A 703 31.28 38.89 11.49
N TYR A 704 32.45 38.74 12.09
CA TYR A 704 33.53 39.70 11.96
C TYR A 704 34.49 39.22 10.85
N PRO A 705 34.70 39.98 9.76
CA PRO A 705 35.56 39.53 8.65
C PRO A 705 37.00 39.23 9.05
N SER A 706 37.51 39.90 10.09
CA SER A 706 38.85 39.70 10.64
C SER A 706 38.92 40.02 12.13
N LEU A 707 39.97 39.57 12.81
CA LEU A 707 40.28 39.90 14.21
C LEU A 707 40.31 41.41 14.52
N LEU A 708 40.63 42.23 13.51
CA LEU A 708 40.77 43.68 13.65
C LEU A 708 39.50 44.44 13.22
N SER A 709 38.45 43.73 12.81
CA SER A 709 37.20 44.35 12.36
C SER A 709 36.49 45.06 13.52
N SER A 710 36.15 46.33 13.34
CA SER A 710 35.51 47.16 14.37
C SER A 710 34.00 46.92 14.50
N SER A 711 33.37 46.26 13.52
CA SER A 711 31.94 45.93 13.51
C SER A 711 31.68 44.59 12.83
N ALA A 712 30.59 43.92 13.23
CA ALA A 712 30.11 42.74 12.53
C ALA A 712 29.43 43.11 11.20
N GLU A 713 29.51 42.22 10.22
CA GLU A 713 28.80 42.27 8.95
C GLU A 713 27.70 41.20 8.93
N MET A 714 26.65 41.42 8.13
CA MET A 714 25.62 40.42 7.87
C MET A 714 26.12 39.55 6.72
N LEU A 715 26.26 38.26 6.97
CA LEU A 715 26.74 37.30 5.98
C LEU A 715 25.60 36.68 5.20
N ASP A 716 24.54 36.28 5.90
CA ASP A 716 23.46 35.50 5.29
C ASP A 716 22.15 35.67 6.07
N ILE A 717 21.04 35.34 5.40
CA ILE A 717 19.69 35.34 5.95
C ILE A 717 19.01 34.02 5.56
N TRP A 718 18.40 33.39 6.55
CA TRP A 718 17.76 32.08 6.41
C TRP A 718 16.29 32.16 6.81
N GLN A 719 15.39 31.51 6.07
CA GLN A 719 13.96 31.51 6.36
C GLN A 719 13.47 30.10 6.71
N VAL A 720 12.60 30.04 7.72
CA VAL A 720 11.85 28.84 8.07
C VAL A 720 10.56 28.79 7.26
N HIS A 721 10.29 27.63 6.66
CA HIS A 721 9.18 27.49 5.71
C HIS A 721 7.98 26.70 6.24
N ALA A 722 8.14 25.78 7.18
CA ALA A 722 7.03 25.03 7.75
C ALA A 722 6.98 25.07 9.28
N ASP A 723 5.77 24.86 9.82
CA ASP A 723 5.55 24.71 11.25
C ASP A 723 5.98 23.33 11.71
N GLY A 724 6.76 23.27 12.81
CA GLY A 724 7.30 22.02 13.31
C GLY A 724 8.64 21.61 12.68
N ASP A 725 9.22 22.47 11.83
CA ASP A 725 10.61 22.32 11.41
C ASP A 725 11.56 22.44 12.61
N VAL A 726 12.78 21.93 12.44
CA VAL A 726 13.78 21.88 13.51
C VAL A 726 15.12 22.40 13.01
N LEU A 727 15.76 23.27 13.80
CA LEU A 727 17.16 23.64 13.60
C LEU A 727 18.02 22.98 14.69
N GLU A 728 18.90 22.08 14.27
CA GLU A 728 19.88 21.42 15.13
C GLU A 728 21.20 22.20 15.07
N ILE A 729 21.75 22.55 16.22
CA ILE A 729 23.07 23.20 16.34
C ILE A 729 23.94 22.34 17.25
N VAL A 730 25.03 21.82 16.70
CA VAL A 730 25.97 20.94 17.42
C VAL A 730 27.37 21.54 17.36
N SER A 731 27.92 21.89 18.53
CA SER A 731 29.27 22.46 18.63
C SER A 731 30.34 21.37 18.72
N THR A 732 31.49 21.62 18.06
CA THR A 732 32.66 20.74 18.00
C THR A 732 33.96 21.55 18.09
N ARG A 733 35.08 20.89 18.43
CA ARG A 733 36.42 21.51 18.55
C ARG A 733 37.19 21.60 17.24
N HIS A 734 36.80 20.81 16.24
CA HIS A 734 37.61 20.65 15.02
C HIS A 734 36.82 21.12 13.78
N PRO A 735 37.40 22.00 12.94
CA PRO A 735 36.74 22.49 11.74
C PRO A 735 36.50 21.37 10.72
N GLY A 736 37.37 20.35 10.69
CA GLY A 736 37.24 19.20 9.79
C GLY A 736 35.95 18.38 9.98
N HIS A 737 35.29 18.49 11.14
CA HIS A 737 34.05 17.75 11.41
C HIS A 737 32.81 18.40 10.77
N VAL A 738 32.85 19.72 10.53
CA VAL A 738 31.67 20.47 10.06
C VAL A 738 31.74 20.70 8.56
N ALA A 739 30.58 20.74 7.91
CA ALA A 739 30.46 21.04 6.49
C ALA A 739 29.27 21.98 6.23
N GLY A 740 29.42 22.90 5.29
CA GLY A 740 28.39 23.84 4.85
C GLY A 740 28.08 23.72 3.36
N ILE A 741 26.80 23.77 3.01
CA ILE A 741 26.32 23.77 1.61
C ILE A 741 26.73 25.07 0.95
N SER A 742 26.54 26.21 1.62
CA SER A 742 26.88 27.52 1.08
C SER A 742 28.38 27.70 0.86
N ASP A 743 29.19 27.03 1.67
CA ASP A 743 30.65 27.03 1.56
C ASP A 743 31.17 26.00 0.52
N SER A 744 30.28 25.21 -0.10
CA SER A 744 30.63 24.15 -1.07
C SER A 744 31.59 23.08 -0.53
N ASP A 745 31.45 22.75 0.75
CA ASP A 745 32.33 21.79 1.41
C ASP A 745 32.07 20.34 0.95
N PRO A 746 33.11 19.47 0.88
CA PRO A 746 32.94 18.04 0.63
C PRO A 746 31.99 17.38 1.64
N GLY A 747 31.06 16.54 1.16
CA GLY A 747 30.10 15.82 2.01
C GLY A 747 29.02 16.70 2.64
N ALA A 748 28.91 17.99 2.28
CA ALA A 748 27.88 18.89 2.80
C ALA A 748 26.44 18.49 2.43
N LEU A 749 26.25 17.69 1.38
CA LEU A 749 24.94 17.18 0.96
C LEU A 749 24.57 15.84 1.63
N GLU A 750 25.51 15.20 2.32
CA GLU A 750 25.24 13.95 3.04
C GLU A 750 24.51 14.26 4.36
N ASP A 751 23.50 13.46 4.71
CA ASP A 751 22.82 13.62 5.99
C ASP A 751 23.70 13.07 7.13
N PRO A 752 24.12 13.90 8.11
CA PRO A 752 24.94 13.43 9.22
C PRO A 752 24.18 12.51 10.19
N VAL A 753 22.84 12.54 10.21
CA VAL A 753 21.99 11.70 11.07
C VAL A 753 20.69 11.34 10.34
N PRO A 754 20.74 10.39 9.38
CA PRO A 754 19.57 10.02 8.58
C PRO A 754 18.51 9.23 9.37
N PHE A 755 18.91 8.59 10.47
CA PHE A 755 18.03 7.77 11.30
C PHE A 755 18.15 8.12 12.78
N LEU A 756 17.02 8.07 13.47
CA LEU A 756 16.87 8.32 14.91
C LEU A 756 16.90 7.02 15.73
N ASN A 757 17.23 5.88 15.12
CA ASN A 757 17.43 4.60 15.80
C ASN A 757 18.56 3.78 15.15
N ARG A 758 19.04 2.75 15.86
CA ARG A 758 20.20 1.94 15.42
C ARG A 758 19.89 0.96 14.30
N ASP A 759 18.62 0.61 14.13
CA ASP A 759 18.18 -0.36 13.13
C ASP A 759 17.85 0.30 11.78
N SER A 760 18.08 1.61 11.64
CA SER A 760 17.85 2.40 10.43
C SER A 760 16.41 2.35 9.89
N THR A 761 15.42 2.20 10.77
CA THR A 761 14.00 2.14 10.42
C THR A 761 13.26 3.44 10.73
N ALA A 762 13.75 4.22 11.70
CA ALA A 762 13.14 5.50 12.08
C ALA A 762 13.87 6.66 11.42
N ARG A 763 13.42 7.06 10.22
CA ARG A 763 13.99 8.22 9.50
C ARG A 763 13.90 9.50 10.32
N ASN A 764 14.94 10.31 10.24
CA ASN A 764 14.94 11.68 10.74
C ASN A 764 14.23 12.62 9.74
N GLY A 765 14.00 13.88 10.12
CA GLY A 765 13.49 14.89 9.20
C GLY A 765 14.44 15.14 8.01
N MET A 766 13.88 15.48 6.85
CA MET A 766 14.64 15.74 5.63
C MET A 766 15.54 16.95 5.79
N ILE A 767 16.79 16.84 5.36
CA ILE A 767 17.76 17.94 5.40
C ILE A 767 17.47 18.95 4.29
N HIS A 768 17.13 20.18 4.67
CA HIS A 768 16.84 21.29 3.75
C HIS A 768 17.80 22.48 3.95
N GLY A 769 18.81 22.29 4.81
CA GLY A 769 19.88 23.24 5.04
C GLY A 769 20.93 22.59 5.91
N ARG A 770 22.20 22.78 5.55
CA ARG A 770 23.34 22.33 6.33
C ARG A 770 24.43 23.37 6.20
N GLU A 771 24.76 24.02 7.30
CA GLU A 771 25.71 25.12 7.31
C GLU A 771 26.72 24.94 8.44
N ARG A 772 27.90 25.53 8.26
CA ARG A 772 28.91 25.59 9.33
C ARG A 772 29.05 27.01 9.85
N LEU A 773 29.20 27.10 11.17
CA LEU A 773 29.54 28.35 11.85
C LEU A 773 30.94 28.22 12.45
N VAL A 774 31.69 29.32 12.39
CA VAL A 774 33.04 29.39 12.97
C VAL A 774 33.03 30.22 14.25
N ALA A 775 34.12 30.14 15.02
CA ALA A 775 34.23 30.91 16.25
C ALA A 775 34.09 32.39 15.95
N GLY A 776 33.26 33.09 16.72
CA GLY A 776 32.98 34.52 16.52
C GLY A 776 31.72 34.81 15.68
N ASP A 777 31.17 33.82 14.97
CA ASP A 777 29.88 33.96 14.29
C ASP A 777 28.75 34.14 15.31
N ARG A 778 27.74 34.92 14.92
CA ARG A 778 26.50 35.13 15.66
C ARG A 778 25.30 34.80 14.80
N LEU A 779 24.51 33.84 15.26
CA LEU A 779 23.24 33.47 14.65
C LEU A 779 22.09 34.13 15.41
N VAL A 780 21.31 34.96 14.74
CA VAL A 780 20.20 35.72 15.33
C VAL A 780 18.87 35.13 14.89
N TRP A 781 18.14 34.49 15.80
CA TRP A 781 16.80 33.93 15.54
C TRP A 781 15.71 34.98 15.77
N LEU A 782 14.91 35.27 14.75
CA LEU A 782 13.96 36.37 14.69
C LEU A 782 12.53 35.89 14.39
N SER A 783 11.54 36.56 14.99
CA SER A 783 10.12 36.34 14.71
C SER A 783 9.30 37.62 14.92
N ASP A 784 8.30 37.83 14.07
CA ASP A 784 7.29 38.89 14.15
C ASP A 784 5.87 38.31 14.32
N ALA A 785 5.77 37.13 14.93
CA ALA A 785 4.48 36.42 15.08
C ALA A 785 3.44 37.20 15.92
N GLU A 786 3.88 38.12 16.79
CA GLU A 786 2.99 39.02 17.55
C GLU A 786 2.61 40.30 16.77
N GLY A 787 3.22 40.51 15.60
CA GLY A 787 2.96 41.62 14.67
C GLY A 787 4.25 42.26 14.14
N PRO A 788 4.21 42.99 13.00
CA PRO A 788 5.40 43.63 12.42
C PRO A 788 6.06 44.68 13.34
N ALA A 789 5.29 45.25 14.27
CA ALA A 789 5.75 46.23 15.25
C ALA A 789 6.43 45.59 16.48
N ASP A 790 6.21 44.29 16.70
CA ASP A 790 6.59 43.56 17.91
C ASP A 790 7.54 42.39 17.59
N ALA A 791 8.59 42.68 16.83
CA ALA A 791 9.61 41.69 16.51
C ALA A 791 10.43 41.31 17.75
N ARG A 792 10.70 40.02 17.90
CA ARG A 792 11.55 39.46 18.95
C ARG A 792 12.74 38.75 18.32
N GLY A 793 13.89 38.84 18.98
CA GLY A 793 15.09 38.13 18.58
C GLY A 793 15.85 37.49 19.74
N ALA A 794 16.55 36.38 19.48
CA ALA A 794 17.55 35.79 20.37
C ALA A 794 18.85 35.59 19.60
N VAL A 795 20.01 35.83 20.23
CA VAL A 795 21.32 35.74 19.58
C VAL A 795 22.19 34.66 20.21
N PHE A 796 22.72 33.79 19.35
CA PHE A 796 23.65 32.72 19.69
C PHE A 796 25.05 33.10 19.21
N GLU A 797 26.03 33.17 20.12
CA GLU A 797 27.44 33.45 19.81
C GLU A 797 28.25 32.15 19.85
N VAL A 798 28.92 31.85 18.75
CA VAL A 798 29.67 30.61 18.57
C VAL A 798 31.08 30.76 19.16
N SER A 799 31.43 29.89 20.12
CA SER A 799 32.76 29.91 20.77
C SER A 799 33.78 28.96 20.12
N SER A 800 33.35 28.09 19.19
CA SER A 800 34.15 27.06 18.51
C SER A 800 33.63 26.83 17.09
N PHE A 801 33.56 25.62 16.56
CA PHE A 801 32.90 25.31 15.29
C PHE A 801 31.51 24.72 15.57
N CYS A 802 30.50 25.02 14.76
CA CYS A 802 29.18 24.40 14.88
C CYS A 802 28.71 23.85 13.54
N GLN A 803 28.17 22.63 13.57
CA GLN A 803 27.31 22.12 12.50
C GLN A 803 25.89 22.61 12.78
N VAL A 804 25.31 23.31 11.82
CA VAL A 804 23.90 23.70 11.80
C VAL A 804 23.19 22.82 10.77
N THR A 805 22.08 22.21 11.16
CA THR A 805 21.28 21.34 10.29
C THR A 805 19.81 21.69 10.42
N TYR A 806 19.19 22.10 9.31
CA TYR A 806 17.77 22.40 9.22
C TYR A 806 17.02 21.20 8.66
N ARG A 807 16.01 20.76 9.42
CA ARG A 807 15.21 19.58 9.11
C ARG A 807 13.74 19.93 8.99
N THR A 808 13.10 19.34 7.99
CA THR A 808 11.66 19.45 7.76
C THR A 808 11.01 18.08 7.60
N SER A 809 9.80 17.92 8.13
CA SER A 809 8.94 16.76 7.85
C SER A 809 7.84 17.10 6.84
N THR A 810 7.71 18.37 6.48
CA THR A 810 6.67 18.90 5.59
C THR A 810 7.29 19.94 4.66
N PRO A 811 8.15 19.50 3.72
CA PRO A 811 8.89 20.41 2.86
C PRO A 811 7.93 21.33 2.10
N ARG A 812 8.04 22.64 2.32
CA ARG A 812 7.34 23.62 1.49
C ARG A 812 8.07 23.74 0.18
N ARG A 813 7.29 24.01 -0.85
CA ARG A 813 7.82 24.24 -2.19
C ARG A 813 7.67 25.71 -2.45
N GLY A 814 8.76 26.28 -2.97
CA GLY A 814 8.72 27.60 -3.56
C GLY A 814 7.76 27.50 -4.71
N PRO A 815 7.31 28.63 -5.24
CA PRO A 815 6.25 28.51 -6.18
C PRO A 815 6.77 27.75 -7.45
N LEU A 816 8.12 27.62 -7.66
CA LEU A 816 8.82 26.77 -8.64
C LEU A 816 8.59 25.26 -8.49
N GLY A 817 7.85 24.80 -7.48
CA GLY A 817 7.78 23.39 -7.13
C GLY A 817 9.08 22.82 -6.54
N ILE A 818 10.16 23.59 -6.55
CA ILE A 818 11.45 23.31 -5.90
C ILE A 818 11.23 23.40 -4.38
N PRO A 819 11.66 22.40 -3.60
CA PRO A 819 11.58 22.49 -2.15
C PRO A 819 12.40 23.68 -1.65
N LEU A 820 11.80 24.53 -0.82
CA LEU A 820 12.48 25.68 -0.25
C LEU A 820 13.57 25.18 0.70
N LEU A 821 14.78 25.63 0.44
CA LEU A 821 15.93 25.47 1.33
C LEU A 821 15.89 26.53 2.42
N LEU A 822 16.67 26.30 3.47
CA LEU A 822 16.84 27.24 4.56
C LEU A 822 17.28 28.64 4.06
N ASN A 823 18.07 28.71 2.98
CA ASN A 823 18.65 29.95 2.46
C ASN A 823 17.73 30.63 1.42
N ASP A 824 16.59 30.03 1.08
CA ASP A 824 15.60 30.63 0.18
C ASP A 824 14.73 31.61 0.96
N VAL A 825 15.00 32.91 0.84
CA VAL A 825 14.24 33.96 1.53
C VAL A 825 13.16 34.52 0.60
N ASP A 826 11.90 34.25 0.91
CA ASP A 826 10.70 34.70 0.17
C ASP A 826 9.87 35.72 0.97
N ARG A 827 10.53 36.47 1.87
CA ARG A 827 9.90 37.56 2.62
C ARG A 827 10.81 38.77 2.78
N THR A 828 10.20 39.95 2.83
CA THR A 828 10.90 41.16 3.28
C THR A 828 11.01 41.20 4.81
N LEU A 829 12.15 41.65 5.30
CA LEU A 829 12.40 41.85 6.73
C LEU A 829 11.74 43.15 7.21
N PRO A 830 10.84 43.11 8.20
CA PRO A 830 10.29 44.33 8.80
C PRO A 830 11.39 45.20 9.44
N ASP A 831 11.17 46.53 9.47
CA ASP A 831 12.13 47.49 10.03
C ASP A 831 12.54 47.16 11.48
N THR A 832 11.63 46.57 12.25
CA THR A 832 11.83 46.12 13.63
C THR A 832 12.81 44.96 13.73
N MET A 833 12.73 43.97 12.82
CA MET A 833 13.73 42.90 12.72
C MET A 833 15.09 43.47 12.28
N THR A 834 15.11 44.39 11.32
CA THR A 834 16.35 45.04 10.89
C THR A 834 16.99 45.83 12.03
N ALA A 835 16.20 46.49 12.88
CA ALA A 835 16.69 47.17 14.07
C ALA A 835 17.36 46.21 15.06
N LEU A 836 16.78 45.04 15.32
CA LEU A 836 17.39 44.00 16.16
C LEU A 836 18.72 43.50 15.60
N VAL A 837 18.83 43.32 14.27
CA VAL A 837 20.11 42.93 13.67
C VAL A 837 21.15 44.06 13.78
N ARG A 838 20.76 45.32 13.60
CA ARG A 838 21.66 46.47 13.84
C ARG A 838 22.13 46.52 15.29
N GLU A 839 21.25 46.23 16.25
CA GLU A 839 21.61 46.15 17.66
C GLU A 839 22.64 45.04 17.90
N VAL A 840 22.44 43.83 17.35
CA VAL A 840 23.41 42.72 17.45
C VAL A 840 24.78 43.09 16.87
N ARG A 841 24.82 43.82 15.74
CA ARG A 841 26.07 44.30 15.13
C ARG A 841 26.81 45.33 15.98
N SER A 842 26.11 46.02 16.89
CA SER A 842 26.67 47.00 17.83
C SER A 842 27.16 46.39 19.14
N LEU A 843 26.88 45.11 19.40
CA LEU A 843 27.35 44.42 20.60
C LEU A 843 28.88 44.28 20.58
N LYS A 844 29.48 44.18 21.78
CA LYS A 844 30.94 44.00 21.94
C LYS A 844 31.45 42.83 21.11
N ALA A 845 32.64 42.96 20.52
CA ALA A 845 33.24 41.89 19.73
C ALA A 845 33.35 40.56 20.52
N PRO A 846 33.20 39.41 19.84
CA PRO A 846 33.35 38.10 20.46
C PRO A 846 34.77 37.89 20.98
N ARG A 847 34.91 37.04 22.02
CA ARG A 847 36.22 36.75 22.62
C ARG A 847 37.04 35.71 21.85
N SER A 848 36.39 35.00 20.95
CA SER A 848 36.94 33.93 20.10
C SER A 848 36.60 34.25 18.66
N TRP A 849 37.55 34.01 17.76
CA TRP A 849 37.38 34.22 16.33
C TRP A 849 38.19 33.17 15.56
N ALA A 850 37.64 32.68 14.45
CA ALA A 850 38.34 31.82 13.51
C ALA A 850 38.02 32.27 12.07
N PRO A 851 38.97 32.12 11.12
CA PRO A 851 38.71 32.43 9.72
C PRO A 851 37.65 31.49 9.16
N ARG A 852 36.78 32.02 8.31
CA ARG A 852 35.68 31.26 7.71
C ARG A 852 36.18 30.26 6.66
N ASN A 853 37.22 30.62 5.90
CA ASN A 853 37.89 29.73 4.95
C ASN A 853 39.33 29.52 5.42
N PRO A 854 39.55 28.66 6.42
CA PRO A 854 40.89 28.37 6.92
C PRO A 854 41.74 27.71 5.83
N GLN A 855 42.93 28.24 5.58
CA GLN A 855 43.91 27.62 4.69
C GLN A 855 45.04 27.00 5.51
N GLU A 856 45.50 25.79 5.14
CA GLU A 856 46.62 25.11 5.82
C GLU A 856 47.92 25.91 5.79
N GLU A 857 48.13 26.67 4.70
CA GLU A 857 49.28 27.56 4.53
C GLU A 857 49.38 28.67 5.59
N ASP A 858 48.24 29.07 6.16
CA ASP A 858 48.15 30.05 7.25
C ASP A 858 48.19 29.41 8.65
N GLY A 859 48.44 28.09 8.73
CA GLY A 859 48.48 27.32 9.98
C GLY A 859 47.11 26.97 10.56
N TRP A 860 46.04 27.07 9.76
CA TRP A 860 44.68 26.69 10.18
C TRP A 860 44.28 25.32 9.63
N ALA A 861 43.53 24.55 10.43
CA ALA A 861 42.94 23.30 9.96
C ALA A 861 41.76 23.56 9.01
N THR A 862 41.73 22.87 7.87
CA THR A 862 40.68 22.99 6.84
C THR A 862 39.36 22.40 7.31
N ALA A 863 38.24 23.03 6.92
CA ALA A 863 36.89 22.51 7.18
C ALA A 863 36.60 21.22 6.38
N ALA A 864 35.63 20.42 6.83
CA ALA A 864 35.12 19.24 6.14
C ALA A 864 36.16 18.19 5.69
N THR A 865 37.26 18.05 6.44
CA THR A 865 38.35 17.09 6.16
C THR A 865 38.25 15.79 6.95
N ASP A 866 37.43 15.74 7.99
CA ASP A 866 37.30 14.61 8.91
C ASP A 866 35.82 14.35 9.25
N PRO A 867 35.03 13.81 8.30
CA PRO A 867 33.60 13.57 8.49
C PRO A 867 33.35 12.61 9.65
N GLN A 868 32.46 13.00 10.56
CA GLN A 868 32.15 12.23 11.76
C GLN A 868 30.92 11.33 11.58
N PRO A 869 30.89 10.15 12.23
CA PRO A 869 29.77 9.22 12.13
C PRO A 869 28.50 9.74 12.85
N ALA A 870 27.34 9.14 12.57
CA ALA A 870 26.05 9.61 13.07
C ALA A 870 25.97 9.69 14.61
N GLU A 871 26.60 8.76 15.32
CA GLU A 871 26.67 8.77 16.78
C GLU A 871 27.48 9.93 17.37
N PHE A 872 28.32 10.61 16.59
CA PHE A 872 28.96 11.85 17.00
C PHE A 872 27.94 12.99 17.08
N TRP A 873 27.04 13.07 16.10
CA TRP A 873 26.00 14.10 15.97
C TRP A 873 24.76 13.79 16.82
N LEU A 874 24.45 12.50 17.03
CA LEU A 874 23.39 12.01 17.90
C LEU A 874 23.94 10.93 18.86
N PRO A 875 24.50 11.31 20.03
CA PRO A 875 25.16 10.38 20.97
C PRO A 875 24.33 9.21 21.44
N GLN A 876 23.00 9.33 21.38
CA GLN A 876 22.06 8.28 21.72
C GLN A 876 22.22 7.05 20.82
N LEU A 877 22.72 7.21 19.59
CA LEU A 877 23.01 6.08 18.67
C LEU A 877 24.18 5.22 19.14
N ALA A 878 25.12 5.74 19.93
CA ALA A 878 26.25 4.95 20.41
C ALA A 878 25.80 3.78 21.29
N GLN A 879 26.30 2.57 21.01
CA GLN A 879 26.09 1.43 21.91
C GLN A 879 26.86 1.65 23.21
N ARG A 880 26.16 1.69 24.35
CA ARG A 880 26.82 1.70 25.66
C ARG A 880 27.57 0.38 25.84
N LYS A 881 28.91 0.41 25.81
CA LYS A 881 29.73 -0.71 26.33
C LYS A 881 29.24 -1.01 27.73
N GLY A 882 28.71 -2.22 27.93
CA GLY A 882 28.13 -2.65 29.19
C GLY A 882 29.04 -2.24 30.34
N ARG A 883 28.46 -1.55 31.34
CA ARG A 883 29.11 -1.34 32.63
C ARG A 883 29.55 -2.73 33.09
N ARG A 884 30.86 -3.00 33.01
CA ARG A 884 31.49 -4.19 33.57
C ARG A 884 30.87 -4.38 34.96
N GLN A 885 30.21 -5.51 35.17
CA GLN A 885 29.76 -5.96 36.48
C GLN A 885 30.99 -6.02 37.37
N GLY A 886 31.25 -4.92 38.07
CA GLY A 886 32.36 -4.73 38.98
C GLY A 886 31.81 -4.57 40.38
N ARG A 887 31.28 -5.66 40.94
CA ARG A 887 31.40 -6.06 42.35
C ARG A 887 30.56 -7.32 42.58
N ALA A 888 31.20 -8.46 42.38
CA ALA A 888 31.00 -9.59 43.26
C ALA A 888 31.64 -9.24 44.60
N ARG A 889 30.81 -9.09 45.64
CA ARG A 889 31.01 -9.55 47.01
C ARG A 889 29.77 -9.25 47.82
#